data_AF-A0A834LDC3-F1
#
_entry.id   AF-A0A834LDC3-F1
#
_cell.length_a   1.000
_cell.length_b   1.000
_cell.length_c   1.000
_cell.angle_alpha   90.00
_cell.angle_beta   90.00
_cell.angle_gamma   90.00
#
_symmetry.space_group_name_H-M   'P 1'
#
loop_
_entity.id
_entity.type
_entity.pdbx_description
1 polymer ?
#
loop_
_entity_poly.entity_id
_entity_poly.type
_entity_poly.pdbx_seq_one_letter_code
_entity_poly.pdbx_strand_id
1 'polypeptide(L)'
;MEKMELKSEDNKGENRRRRRVGLIHDERMCKHFAPDDDYHPENPNRILAIWNKLKSSGITQRCVVLSAKEAEDKYIAAVHTKNHIDLIKSISSKKFDSRRERIAAKYNSIYFNEGSSEAAYLAAGSVLEVAEKVAKGELDSAFAIVRPPGHHAEENEPMGFCLHNNVAVATSFLLNKRELGIKKILIVDWDVHHGNGTQKMFWKDPRVLFFSVHRYDFGTFYPASEDGSHIMIGKGPGAGYNINVPWESGRCGDADYIAAWDHVLIPVAKEFSPDIIMISAGFDAAVGDPLGGCCVTPYGYSVMLKKLMEFAQGKIVMALEGGYNLDSIANSVLACVEVLVEEKPLSGSSEAYPFESTWRVIQAVREKLSPFWPILNYELSKKLTDGKAPPIQLNGDVNERNKKAEEPAQAAEQRAKEAKHQVRTTDKMREIVESPVAREIEGDRRGNCGDRKEVLLCRQGMGKLLIQSRLWSLKAITFKAFCSVLLSWMVVSSSPLALGKAYILVYYAEEFSLTLCCPGDMEGQQEGAGEETPFLFIVNCTWYIILEFGLQYSEERGLRERDCVARWCHSNDGNGDGCVISCLDSDGENDICANIISEDLEKAVQDVLQPFSELRVGINSNDEVSTVSAPWRLQLSKIDVWYATFGSNMCESRFLCYIQGGQVEGMRKACAGSLDKSPPKEILWKTVPHRLFFGRDQTKTWGPGGVAFLHPESNSQNRAFMCLYRITLEQFNDVLLQENVSRFDLSSPVFDLTDLDSIMEKGKSVEVVERGWYRNVVHLGNESGIPILTMTCTLSDVESFKSGIHPLCAPAKEYADTLVRGLVGGNQFSEEEAMAYILEASTNPL
;
A
#
# COMPACT_ATOMS: atom_id res chain seq x y z
N MET A 1 -15.22 18.71 72.43
CA MET A 1 -15.96 18.20 71.26
C MET A 1 -16.42 19.41 70.48
N GLU A 2 -16.01 19.55 69.22
CA GLU A 2 -16.70 20.37 68.23
C GLU A 2 -16.18 19.97 66.85
N LYS A 3 -17.02 20.07 65.81
CA LYS A 3 -16.64 19.73 64.43
C LYS A 3 -16.22 21.00 63.70
N MET A 4 -15.03 20.99 63.09
CA MET A 4 -14.75 21.91 61.99
C MET A 4 -15.17 21.24 60.67
N GLU A 5 -15.87 21.99 59.83
CA GLU A 5 -16.46 21.48 58.59
C GLU A 5 -15.42 21.44 57.47
N LEU A 6 -15.41 20.34 56.72
CA LEU A 6 -14.70 20.25 55.44
C LEU A 6 -15.48 21.05 54.40
N LYS A 7 -14.90 22.16 53.92
CA LYS A 7 -15.40 22.85 52.72
C LYS A 7 -15.01 22.08 51.47
N SER A 8 -15.99 21.63 50.72
CA SER A 8 -15.82 21.06 49.38
C SER A 8 -15.54 22.18 48.37
N GLU A 9 -14.35 22.19 47.74
CA GLU A 9 -14.02 23.10 46.63
C GLU A 9 -14.55 22.59 45.26
N ASP A 10 -15.79 22.09 45.24
CA ASP A 10 -16.51 21.79 44.01
C ASP A 10 -17.12 23.08 43.41
N ASN A 11 -16.29 23.89 42.75
CA ASN A 11 -16.66 24.61 41.52
C ASN A 11 -15.47 25.43 40.93
N LYS A 12 -14.77 24.85 39.96
CA LYS A 12 -14.09 25.61 38.89
C LYS A 12 -14.44 25.03 37.53
N GLY A 13 -15.67 25.32 37.08
CA GLY A 13 -16.08 25.14 35.69
C GLY A 13 -15.34 26.14 34.79
N GLU A 14 -14.05 25.92 34.56
CA GLU A 14 -13.30 26.68 33.56
C GLU A 14 -13.89 26.39 32.17
N ASN A 15 -14.45 27.43 31.56
CA ASN A 15 -15.01 27.38 30.21
C ASN A 15 -13.87 27.29 29.18
N ARG A 16 -13.20 26.13 29.11
CA ARG A 16 -12.03 25.90 28.27
C ARG A 16 -12.36 26.22 26.82
N ARG A 17 -11.64 27.20 26.27
CA ARG A 17 -11.68 27.55 24.85
C ARG A 17 -11.40 26.29 24.01
N ARG A 18 -12.38 25.89 23.21
CA ARG A 18 -12.24 24.80 22.23
C ARG A 18 -11.06 25.07 21.30
N ARG A 19 -10.15 24.10 21.17
CA ARG A 19 -8.95 24.19 20.31
C ARG A 19 -9.33 24.32 18.84
N ARG A 20 -8.61 25.17 18.12
CA ARG A 20 -8.63 25.33 16.67
C ARG A 20 -7.53 24.45 16.08
N VAL A 21 -7.88 23.20 15.81
CA VAL A 21 -6.99 22.27 15.09
C VAL A 21 -7.16 22.51 13.59
N GLY A 22 -6.07 22.83 12.88
CA GLY A 22 -6.09 22.93 11.42
C GLY A 22 -5.93 21.57 10.74
N LEU A 23 -6.62 21.35 9.63
CA LEU A 23 -6.42 20.21 8.74
C LEU A 23 -6.24 20.70 7.29
N ILE A 24 -5.22 20.20 6.59
CA ILE A 24 -5.12 20.31 5.12
C ILE A 24 -5.09 18.92 4.49
N HIS A 25 -5.85 18.76 3.42
CA HIS A 25 -5.83 17.64 2.49
C HIS A 25 -6.25 18.16 1.11
N ASP A 26 -5.58 17.75 0.03
CA ASP A 26 -5.93 18.13 -1.35
C ASP A 26 -5.71 16.94 -2.31
N GLU A 27 -6.77 16.55 -3.01
CA GLU A 27 -6.81 15.39 -3.90
C GLU A 27 -5.91 15.57 -5.14
N ARG A 28 -5.41 16.78 -5.43
CA ARG A 28 -4.39 16.99 -6.47
C ARG A 28 -3.06 16.32 -6.12
N MET A 29 -2.76 16.11 -4.83
CA MET A 29 -1.62 15.28 -4.40
C MET A 29 -1.78 13.80 -4.78
N CYS A 30 -2.99 13.32 -5.08
CA CYS A 30 -3.23 11.97 -5.62
C CYS A 30 -2.74 11.79 -7.06
N LYS A 31 -2.44 12.86 -7.80
CA LYS A 31 -1.88 12.79 -9.17
C LYS A 31 -0.47 12.20 -9.20
N HIS A 32 0.26 12.19 -8.09
CA HIS A 32 1.56 11.54 -7.99
C HIS A 32 1.39 10.06 -7.65
N PHE A 33 1.77 9.15 -8.54
CA PHE A 33 1.70 7.70 -8.34
C PHE A 33 2.83 7.00 -9.10
N ALA A 34 3.21 5.80 -8.68
CA ALA A 34 4.25 5.02 -9.33
C ALA A 34 3.77 4.55 -10.72
N PRO A 35 4.45 4.92 -11.83
CA PRO A 35 4.14 4.36 -13.13
C PRO A 35 4.26 2.84 -13.11
N ASP A 36 3.27 2.14 -13.66
CA ASP A 36 3.22 0.68 -13.82
C ASP A 36 3.34 -0.17 -12.53
N ASP A 37 3.20 0.43 -11.33
CA ASP A 37 3.11 -0.29 -10.05
C ASP A 37 2.03 0.27 -9.09
N ASP A 38 0.77 -0.11 -9.33
CA ASP A 38 -0.35 0.21 -8.42
C ASP A 38 -0.26 -0.49 -7.03
N TYR A 39 0.77 -1.30 -6.74
CA TYR A 39 1.02 -1.85 -5.38
C TYR A 39 2.18 -1.15 -4.67
N HIS A 40 2.79 -0.12 -5.26
CA HIS A 40 3.86 0.64 -4.63
C HIS A 40 3.39 1.18 -3.25
N PRO A 41 4.17 1.00 -2.17
CA PRO A 41 3.69 1.27 -0.81
C PRO A 41 3.33 2.75 -0.60
N GLU A 42 4.13 3.68 -1.13
CA GLU A 42 3.75 5.09 -1.21
C GLU A 42 2.84 5.31 -2.42
N ASN A 43 1.52 5.42 -2.19
CA ASN A 43 0.51 5.60 -3.22
C ASN A 43 -0.64 6.52 -2.75
N PRO A 44 -1.51 7.01 -3.65
CA PRO A 44 -2.58 7.96 -3.33
C PRO A 44 -3.57 7.51 -2.23
N ASN A 45 -3.80 6.21 -2.07
CA ASN A 45 -4.81 5.71 -1.13
C ASN A 45 -4.46 6.02 0.33
N ARG A 46 -3.18 6.28 0.64
CA ARG A 46 -2.72 6.69 1.98
C ARG A 46 -3.46 7.91 2.52
N ILE A 47 -3.47 9.01 1.76
CA ILE A 47 -4.16 10.24 2.18
C ILE A 47 -5.68 10.12 2.07
N LEU A 48 -6.19 9.34 1.12
CA LEU A 48 -7.63 9.10 0.97
C LEU A 48 -8.21 8.27 2.13
N ALA A 49 -7.50 7.24 2.59
CA ALA A 49 -7.89 6.42 3.74
C ALA A 49 -7.96 7.25 5.03
N ILE A 50 -6.92 8.05 5.29
CA ILE A 50 -6.90 9.05 6.37
C ILE A 50 -8.11 9.99 6.27
N TRP A 51 -8.30 10.63 5.12
CA TRP A 51 -9.31 11.67 4.96
C TRP A 51 -10.73 11.13 5.09
N ASN A 52 -10.98 9.92 4.58
CA ASN A 52 -12.24 9.22 4.72
C ASN A 52 -12.50 8.80 6.17
N LYS A 53 -11.48 8.29 6.90
CA LYS A 53 -11.60 7.97 8.34
C LYS A 53 -11.90 9.21 9.18
N LEU A 54 -11.23 10.33 8.94
CA LEU A 54 -11.48 11.59 9.66
C LEU A 54 -12.86 12.18 9.33
N LYS A 55 -13.35 12.02 8.10
CA LYS A 55 -14.73 12.40 7.71
C LYS A 55 -15.78 11.53 8.38
N SER A 56 -15.65 10.21 8.35
CA SER A 56 -16.64 9.28 8.91
C SER A 56 -16.69 9.32 10.43
N SER A 57 -15.56 9.60 11.08
CA SER A 57 -15.45 9.77 12.55
C SER A 57 -15.85 11.18 13.02
N GLY A 58 -16.40 12.04 12.14
CA GLY A 58 -16.89 13.38 12.49
C GLY A 58 -15.82 14.41 12.86
N ILE A 59 -14.53 14.12 12.61
CA ILE A 59 -13.40 14.95 13.05
C ILE A 59 -13.23 16.20 12.17
N THR A 60 -13.51 16.12 10.86
CA THR A 60 -13.35 17.27 9.96
C THR A 60 -14.30 18.41 10.32
N GLN A 61 -15.51 18.09 10.81
CA GLN A 61 -16.49 19.05 11.35
C GLN A 61 -16.09 19.60 12.73
N ARG A 62 -15.06 19.02 13.37
CA ARG A 62 -14.51 19.49 14.64
C ARG A 62 -13.31 20.42 14.49
N CYS A 63 -12.70 20.46 13.30
CA CYS A 63 -11.46 21.13 12.96
C CYS A 63 -11.67 22.32 11.98
N VAL A 64 -10.63 23.11 11.76
CA VAL A 64 -10.56 24.14 10.73
C VAL A 64 -9.94 23.52 9.47
N VAL A 65 -10.78 23.09 8.53
CA VAL A 65 -10.31 22.61 7.22
C VAL A 65 -9.82 23.80 6.39
N LEU A 66 -8.61 23.69 5.84
CA LEU A 66 -7.92 24.70 5.03
C LEU A 66 -7.60 24.14 3.64
N SER A 67 -7.58 25.01 2.63
CA SER A 67 -7.17 24.66 1.27
C SER A 67 -5.64 24.60 1.17
N ALA A 68 -5.11 23.59 0.48
CA ALA A 68 -3.69 23.52 0.13
C ALA A 68 -3.28 24.65 -0.83
N LYS A 69 -2.01 25.04 -0.74
CA LYS A 69 -1.35 26.01 -1.63
C LYS A 69 -0.01 25.46 -2.06
N GLU A 70 0.47 25.89 -3.21
CA GLU A 70 1.82 25.57 -3.68
C GLU A 70 2.85 26.46 -2.96
N ALA A 71 4.00 25.89 -2.57
CA ALA A 71 5.09 26.65 -1.99
C ALA A 71 5.77 27.56 -3.04
N GLU A 72 6.08 28.80 -2.68
CA GLU A 72 6.92 29.67 -3.50
C GLU A 72 8.39 29.16 -3.51
N ASP A 73 9.04 29.16 -4.67
CA ASP A 73 10.45 28.77 -4.87
C ASP A 73 11.38 29.29 -3.78
N LYS A 74 11.21 30.54 -3.36
CA LYS A 74 12.07 31.24 -2.39
C LYS A 74 12.07 30.60 -1.00
N TYR A 75 11.06 29.82 -0.66
CA TYR A 75 11.01 29.05 0.59
C TYR A 75 11.61 27.65 0.42
N ILE A 76 11.40 27.02 -0.75
CA ILE A 76 12.03 25.74 -1.09
C ILE A 76 13.56 25.92 -1.19
N ALA A 77 14.00 27.01 -1.82
CA ALA A 77 15.40 27.42 -1.97
C ALA A 77 16.10 27.84 -0.65
N ALA A 78 15.37 27.85 0.46
CA ALA A 78 15.94 28.06 1.79
C ALA A 78 16.48 26.76 2.43
N VAL A 79 16.27 25.59 1.80
CA VAL A 79 16.86 24.29 2.18
C VAL A 79 17.23 23.38 0.98
N HIS A 80 16.78 23.68 -0.25
CA HIS A 80 17.13 22.95 -1.48
C HIS A 80 17.97 23.79 -2.43
N THR A 81 18.92 23.16 -3.11
CA THR A 81 19.69 23.75 -4.22
C THR A 81 18.79 24.13 -5.39
N LYS A 82 19.23 25.12 -6.19
CA LYS A 82 18.56 25.49 -7.44
C LYS A 82 18.41 24.31 -8.41
N ASN A 83 19.42 23.43 -8.49
CA ASN A 83 19.39 22.27 -9.40
C ASN A 83 18.27 21.28 -9.02
N HIS A 84 18.05 21.05 -7.72
CA HIS A 84 16.96 20.22 -7.22
C HIS A 84 15.58 20.82 -7.53
N ILE A 85 15.43 22.13 -7.33
CA ILE A 85 14.21 22.87 -7.66
C ILE A 85 13.90 22.80 -9.17
N ASP A 86 14.89 23.06 -10.01
CA ASP A 86 14.74 22.99 -11.47
C ASP A 86 14.46 21.55 -11.96
N LEU A 87 14.99 20.52 -11.28
CA LEU A 87 14.65 19.11 -11.51
C LEU A 87 13.17 18.83 -11.20
N ILE A 88 12.73 19.07 -9.96
CA ILE A 88 11.35 18.74 -9.53
C ILE A 88 10.31 19.53 -10.35
N LYS A 89 10.60 20.79 -10.71
CA LYS A 89 9.74 21.56 -11.62
C LYS A 89 9.64 20.97 -13.03
N SER A 90 10.76 20.50 -13.58
CA SER A 90 10.83 20.12 -14.99
C SER A 90 10.37 18.68 -15.26
N ILE A 91 10.45 17.78 -14.26
CA ILE A 91 10.12 16.36 -14.41
C ILE A 91 8.66 16.11 -14.83
N SER A 92 7.73 16.94 -14.37
CA SER A 92 6.30 16.88 -14.76
C SER A 92 6.03 17.32 -16.21
N SER A 93 6.99 17.94 -16.89
CA SER A 93 6.76 18.43 -18.26
C SER A 93 6.87 17.32 -19.32
N LYS A 94 6.11 17.42 -20.41
CA LYS A 94 6.09 16.44 -21.51
C LYS A 94 7.46 16.19 -22.17
N LYS A 95 8.41 17.11 -22.00
CA LYS A 95 9.81 16.94 -22.44
C LYS A 95 10.53 15.79 -21.71
N PHE A 96 9.96 15.27 -20.62
CA PHE A 96 10.54 14.21 -19.81
C PHE A 96 9.72 12.92 -19.79
N ASP A 97 8.58 12.82 -20.49
CA ASP A 97 7.70 11.63 -20.46
C ASP A 97 8.49 10.32 -20.64
N SER A 98 9.18 10.15 -21.77
CA SER A 98 10.03 8.97 -22.06
C SER A 98 11.41 8.97 -21.36
N ARG A 99 11.57 9.77 -20.29
CA ARG A 99 12.80 9.94 -19.51
C ARG A 99 12.58 9.88 -17.99
N ARG A 100 11.34 9.88 -17.49
CA ARG A 100 11.05 9.90 -16.04
C ARG A 100 11.69 8.73 -15.30
N GLU A 101 11.48 7.50 -15.77
CA GLU A 101 12.12 6.31 -15.18
C GLU A 101 13.65 6.41 -15.18
N ARG A 102 14.26 6.81 -16.31
CA ARG A 102 15.73 6.95 -16.45
C ARG A 102 16.33 8.11 -15.64
N ILE A 103 15.49 8.91 -14.98
CA ILE A 103 15.90 9.93 -14.01
C ILE A 103 15.60 9.44 -12.60
N ALA A 104 14.43 8.85 -12.35
CA ALA A 104 14.08 8.19 -11.09
C ALA A 104 15.10 7.12 -10.68
N ALA A 105 15.52 6.27 -11.61
CA ALA A 105 16.50 5.20 -11.40
C ALA A 105 17.94 5.67 -11.13
N LYS A 106 18.18 7.00 -11.05
CA LYS A 106 19.44 7.58 -10.54
C LYS A 106 19.40 7.91 -9.06
N TYR A 107 18.21 7.87 -8.45
CA TYR A 107 17.94 8.28 -7.08
C TYR A 107 17.45 7.09 -6.26
N ASN A 108 17.69 7.13 -4.95
CA ASN A 108 17.41 6.00 -4.07
C ASN A 108 15.93 5.96 -3.68
N SER A 109 15.20 4.94 -4.13
CA SER A 109 13.78 4.70 -3.81
C SER A 109 12.86 5.87 -4.22
N ILE A 110 12.87 6.23 -5.51
CA ILE A 110 12.09 7.32 -6.09
C ILE A 110 11.35 6.86 -7.35
N TYR A 111 10.16 7.42 -7.58
CA TYR A 111 9.41 7.33 -8.83
C TYR A 111 8.96 8.74 -9.27
N PHE A 112 8.70 8.93 -10.57
CA PHE A 112 8.26 10.21 -11.13
C PHE A 112 7.16 10.03 -12.17
N ASN A 113 6.14 10.90 -12.12
CA ASN A 113 5.11 11.02 -13.14
C ASN A 113 4.77 12.50 -13.44
N GLU A 114 3.77 12.77 -14.27
CA GLU A 114 3.33 14.12 -14.60
C GLU A 114 2.73 14.88 -13.41
N GLY A 115 2.20 14.18 -12.39
CA GLY A 115 1.68 14.79 -11.17
C GLY A 115 2.73 15.16 -10.12
N SER A 116 3.96 14.65 -10.23
CA SER A 116 5.02 14.79 -9.21
C SER A 116 5.31 16.23 -8.78
N SER A 117 5.46 17.18 -9.72
CA SER A 117 5.77 18.58 -9.39
C SER A 117 4.63 19.27 -8.65
N GLU A 118 3.37 19.08 -9.09
CA GLU A 118 2.21 19.70 -8.45
C GLU A 118 2.04 19.16 -7.02
N ALA A 119 2.14 17.84 -6.85
CA ALA A 119 2.06 17.21 -5.54
C ALA A 119 3.17 17.68 -4.58
N ALA A 120 4.43 17.74 -5.03
CA ALA A 120 5.55 18.18 -4.19
C ALA A 120 5.42 19.65 -3.75
N TYR A 121 4.94 20.53 -4.64
CA TYR A 121 4.72 21.94 -4.31
C TYR A 121 3.54 22.14 -3.37
N LEU A 122 2.46 21.36 -3.54
CA LEU A 122 1.31 21.36 -2.63
C LEU A 122 1.66 20.79 -1.26
N ALA A 123 2.48 19.74 -1.18
CA ALA A 123 2.91 19.15 0.09
C ALA A 123 3.68 20.18 0.93
N ALA A 124 4.74 20.76 0.37
CA ALA A 124 5.58 21.75 1.06
C ALA A 124 4.78 23.03 1.42
N GLY A 125 3.93 23.51 0.51
CA GLY A 125 3.13 24.72 0.74
C GLY A 125 2.01 24.52 1.77
N SER A 126 1.44 23.31 1.86
CA SER A 126 0.46 22.95 2.89
C SER A 126 1.07 22.96 4.29
N VAL A 127 2.26 22.35 4.46
CA VAL A 127 2.96 22.36 5.77
C VAL A 127 3.35 23.79 6.16
N LEU A 128 3.80 24.62 5.20
CA LEU A 128 4.14 26.03 5.42
C LEU A 128 2.91 26.87 5.84
N GLU A 129 1.76 26.70 5.18
CA GLU A 129 0.51 27.41 5.51
C GLU A 129 0.05 27.13 6.95
N VAL A 130 0.03 25.85 7.37
CA VAL A 130 -0.38 25.52 8.75
C VAL A 130 0.68 25.95 9.77
N ALA A 131 1.97 25.87 9.42
CA ALA A 131 3.06 26.32 10.28
C ALA A 131 3.00 27.83 10.55
N GLU A 132 2.76 28.67 9.54
CA GLU A 132 2.58 30.11 9.74
C GLU A 132 1.37 30.39 10.65
N LYS A 133 0.26 29.67 10.46
CA LYS A 133 -0.98 29.87 11.23
C LYS A 133 -0.86 29.43 12.70
N VAL A 134 -0.15 28.34 12.99
CA VAL A 134 0.13 27.92 14.38
C VAL A 134 1.15 28.87 15.03
N ALA A 135 2.17 29.32 14.29
CA ALA A 135 3.12 30.32 14.80
C ALA A 135 2.42 31.63 15.21
N LYS A 136 1.55 32.16 14.33
CA LYS A 136 0.71 33.36 14.58
C LYS A 136 -0.35 33.17 15.68
N GLY A 137 -0.70 31.94 16.05
CA GLY A 137 -1.85 31.67 16.93
C GLY A 137 -3.21 31.87 16.25
N GLU A 138 -3.28 31.82 14.92
CA GLU A 138 -4.54 31.68 14.16
C GLU A 138 -5.14 30.27 14.36
N LEU A 139 -4.27 29.28 14.54
CA LEU A 139 -4.56 27.91 14.98
C LEU A 139 -3.85 27.63 16.30
N ASP A 140 -4.34 26.65 17.04
CA ASP A 140 -3.73 26.20 18.29
C ASP A 140 -2.79 24.99 18.06
N SER A 141 -3.10 24.17 17.05
CA SER A 141 -2.25 23.09 16.49
C SER A 141 -2.77 22.70 15.10
N ALA A 142 -2.05 21.89 14.33
CA ALA A 142 -2.49 21.47 12.99
C ALA A 142 -1.89 20.13 12.51
N PHE A 143 -2.53 19.50 11.53
CA PHE A 143 -1.98 18.39 10.75
C PHE A 143 -2.17 18.62 9.24
N ALA A 144 -1.06 18.55 8.49
CA ALA A 144 -1.05 18.55 7.04
C ALA A 144 -0.97 17.11 6.51
N ILE A 145 -2.07 16.62 5.92
CA ILE A 145 -2.23 15.28 5.37
C ILE A 145 -1.72 15.33 3.91
N VAL A 146 -0.41 15.27 3.75
CA VAL A 146 0.31 15.57 2.50
C VAL A 146 0.96 14.34 1.88
N ARG A 147 1.21 14.40 0.57
CA ARG A 147 2.18 13.54 -0.13
C ARG A 147 2.67 14.21 -1.42
N PRO A 148 3.91 13.96 -1.90
CA PRO A 148 4.92 13.05 -1.36
C PRO A 148 5.42 13.46 0.05
N PRO A 149 5.99 12.51 0.81
CA PRO A 149 6.69 12.79 2.07
C PRO A 149 7.92 13.69 1.85
N GLY A 150 8.59 14.07 2.94
CA GLY A 150 9.69 15.03 2.92
C GLY A 150 10.97 14.65 3.66
N HIS A 151 10.91 13.95 4.81
CA HIS A 151 12.06 13.87 5.74
C HIS A 151 13.38 13.27 5.17
N HIS A 152 13.31 12.40 4.16
CA HIS A 152 14.48 11.82 3.49
C HIS A 152 15.13 12.75 2.44
N ALA A 153 14.41 13.74 1.88
CA ALA A 153 14.94 14.56 0.78
C ALA A 153 16.08 15.46 1.26
N GLU A 154 17.24 15.38 0.58
CA GLU A 154 18.45 16.14 0.92
C GLU A 154 18.53 17.46 0.13
N GLU A 155 19.60 18.26 0.33
CA GLU A 155 19.75 19.59 -0.28
C GLU A 155 19.72 19.56 -1.82
N ASN A 156 20.21 18.48 -2.42
CA ASN A 156 20.42 18.36 -3.87
C ASN A 156 19.74 17.13 -4.52
N GLU A 157 19.13 16.25 -3.72
CA GLU A 157 18.70 14.92 -4.16
C GLU A 157 17.35 14.49 -3.52
N PRO A 158 16.38 14.00 -4.33
CA PRO A 158 15.21 13.30 -3.82
C PRO A 158 15.59 11.85 -3.48
N MET A 159 15.10 11.33 -2.36
CA MET A 159 15.25 9.91 -1.98
C MET A 159 14.14 9.48 -1.03
N GLY A 160 13.91 8.18 -0.86
CA GLY A 160 12.96 7.63 0.12
C GLY A 160 11.53 8.14 -0.10
N PHE A 161 11.06 8.11 -1.34
CA PHE A 161 9.79 8.70 -1.82
C PHE A 161 9.66 10.23 -1.64
N CYS A 162 10.64 10.90 -1.05
CA CYS A 162 10.57 12.33 -0.71
C CYS A 162 11.08 13.21 -1.86
N LEU A 163 10.27 14.18 -2.29
CA LEU A 163 10.63 15.10 -3.39
C LEU A 163 11.06 16.49 -2.90
N HIS A 164 10.44 17.01 -1.83
CA HIS A 164 10.89 18.21 -1.13
C HIS A 164 10.75 17.96 0.37
N ASN A 165 11.74 18.36 1.16
CA ASN A 165 11.68 18.24 2.61
C ASN A 165 10.67 19.24 3.21
N ASN A 166 9.41 18.81 3.27
CA ASN A 166 8.26 19.62 3.66
C ASN A 166 8.44 20.27 5.05
N VAL A 167 8.94 19.52 6.03
CA VAL A 167 9.17 20.00 7.40
C VAL A 167 10.35 20.95 7.48
N ALA A 168 11.45 20.70 6.77
CA ALA A 168 12.60 21.60 6.75
C ALA A 168 12.29 22.94 6.03
N VAL A 169 11.51 22.91 4.94
CA VAL A 169 11.04 24.13 4.25
C VAL A 169 10.21 24.99 5.21
N ALA A 170 9.27 24.41 5.94
CA ALA A 170 8.46 25.14 6.92
C ALA A 170 9.30 25.64 8.13
N THR A 171 10.24 24.82 8.63
CA THR A 171 11.16 25.19 9.72
C THR A 171 12.06 26.36 9.34
N SER A 172 12.67 26.32 8.15
CA SER A 172 13.51 27.41 7.62
C SER A 172 12.69 28.67 7.35
N PHE A 173 11.47 28.54 6.82
CA PHE A 173 10.52 29.65 6.71
C PHE A 173 10.27 30.32 8.06
N LEU A 174 9.88 29.56 9.10
CA LEU A 174 9.57 30.08 10.43
C LEU A 174 10.75 30.81 11.09
N LEU A 175 11.97 30.29 10.97
CA LEU A 175 13.19 30.88 11.54
C LEU A 175 13.65 32.16 10.83
N ASN A 176 13.32 32.32 9.55
CA ASN A 176 13.65 33.50 8.76
C ASN A 176 12.55 34.58 8.85
N LYS A 177 11.30 34.18 9.09
CA LYS A 177 10.11 35.00 9.37
C LYS A 177 10.14 35.64 10.76
N ARG A 178 11.03 36.61 10.96
CA ARG A 178 11.26 37.29 12.26
C ARG A 178 9.99 37.89 12.88
N GLU A 179 8.98 38.27 12.09
CA GLU A 179 7.71 38.79 12.57
C GLU A 179 6.85 37.75 13.31
N LEU A 180 7.13 36.45 13.13
CA LEU A 180 6.45 35.36 13.85
C LEU A 180 7.03 35.10 15.24
N GLY A 181 8.19 35.69 15.57
CA GLY A 181 8.83 35.59 16.88
C GLY A 181 9.48 34.24 17.22
N ILE A 182 9.37 33.23 16.35
CA ILE A 182 9.94 31.89 16.52
C ILE A 182 11.48 31.94 16.46
N LYS A 183 12.15 31.32 17.44
CA LYS A 183 13.62 31.30 17.58
C LYS A 183 14.17 29.89 17.80
N LYS A 184 13.39 29.01 18.42
CA LYS A 184 13.72 27.62 18.73
C LYS A 184 12.60 26.70 18.26
N ILE A 185 12.93 25.76 17.37
CA ILE A 185 12.00 24.76 16.84
C ILE A 185 12.49 23.39 17.27
N LEU A 186 11.60 22.58 17.82
CA LEU A 186 11.85 21.14 18.01
C LEU A 186 11.19 20.42 16.83
N ILE A 187 11.98 19.65 16.08
CA ILE A 187 11.48 18.66 15.12
C ILE A 187 11.50 17.31 15.82
N VAL A 188 10.34 16.65 15.89
CA VAL A 188 10.23 15.25 16.30
C VAL A 188 9.91 14.42 15.06
N ASP A 189 10.82 13.56 14.67
CA ASP A 189 10.59 12.53 13.66
C ASP A 189 10.30 11.20 14.37
N TRP A 190 9.11 10.65 14.13
CA TRP A 190 8.67 9.36 14.68
C TRP A 190 8.36 8.32 13.59
N ASP A 191 8.68 8.65 12.33
CA ASP A 191 8.70 7.69 11.23
C ASP A 191 9.64 6.53 11.57
N VAL A 192 9.37 5.33 11.06
CA VAL A 192 10.24 4.18 11.34
C VAL A 192 11.62 4.29 10.66
N HIS A 193 11.76 5.17 9.67
CA HIS A 193 13.00 5.43 8.95
C HIS A 193 13.70 6.71 9.47
N HIS A 194 15.02 6.76 9.36
CA HIS A 194 15.80 7.94 9.73
C HIS A 194 15.58 9.08 8.73
N GLY A 195 15.06 10.23 9.19
CA GLY A 195 14.96 11.49 8.43
C GLY A 195 16.32 12.16 8.13
N ASN A 196 17.18 11.46 7.40
CA ASN A 196 18.54 11.86 7.01
C ASN A 196 18.61 13.25 6.37
N GLY A 197 17.65 13.60 5.51
CA GLY A 197 17.58 14.91 4.86
C GLY A 197 17.35 16.03 5.87
N THR A 198 16.40 15.84 6.78
CA THR A 198 16.10 16.80 7.86
C THR A 198 17.28 16.97 8.81
N GLN A 199 17.93 15.86 9.22
CA GLN A 199 19.18 15.89 10.00
C GLN A 199 20.27 16.72 9.31
N LYS A 200 20.52 16.48 8.02
CA LYS A 200 21.58 17.16 7.26
C LYS A 200 21.30 18.66 7.09
N MET A 201 20.05 19.05 6.85
CA MET A 201 19.65 20.45 6.69
C MET A 201 19.88 21.30 7.96
N PHE A 202 19.73 20.71 9.16
CA PHE A 202 19.90 21.43 10.44
C PHE A 202 21.16 21.08 11.22
N TRP A 203 22.06 20.26 10.65
CA TRP A 203 23.27 19.68 11.26
C TRP A 203 24.22 20.64 12.02
N LYS A 204 24.08 21.96 11.83
CA LYS A 204 24.92 23.00 12.46
C LYS A 204 24.14 24.10 13.18
N ASP A 205 22.81 24.05 13.23
CA ASP A 205 21.96 25.16 13.68
C ASP A 205 21.27 24.88 15.04
N PRO A 206 21.76 25.44 16.16
CA PRO A 206 21.18 25.23 17.49
C PRO A 206 19.80 25.89 17.69
N ARG A 207 19.25 26.56 16.67
CA ARG A 207 17.85 27.00 16.65
C ARG A 207 16.89 25.84 16.37
N VAL A 208 17.38 24.73 15.84
CA VAL A 208 16.59 23.52 15.58
C VAL A 208 17.16 22.37 16.39
N LEU A 209 16.34 21.81 17.27
CA LEU A 209 16.60 20.51 17.87
C LEU A 209 15.91 19.46 17.00
N PHE A 210 16.69 18.59 16.36
CA PHE A 210 16.17 17.43 15.64
C PHE A 210 16.24 16.20 16.55
N PHE A 211 15.11 15.55 16.78
CA PHE A 211 15.01 14.24 17.42
C PHE A 211 14.38 13.27 16.43
N SER A 212 15.04 12.13 16.17
CA SER A 212 14.49 11.03 15.37
C SER A 212 14.60 9.72 16.15
N VAL A 213 13.47 9.01 16.27
CA VAL A 213 13.43 7.62 16.71
C VAL A 213 13.12 6.75 15.49
N HIS A 214 13.94 5.75 15.20
CA HIS A 214 13.81 4.98 13.98
C HIS A 214 14.38 3.56 14.15
N ARG A 215 13.91 2.63 13.33
CA ARG A 215 14.54 1.32 13.17
C ARG A 215 15.87 1.49 12.45
N TYR A 216 16.91 0.84 12.96
CA TYR A 216 18.27 1.01 12.46
C TYR A 216 18.93 -0.32 12.08
N ASP A 217 18.64 -1.40 12.81
CA ASP A 217 19.20 -2.74 12.61
C ASP A 217 20.74 -2.68 12.40
N PHE A 218 21.42 -1.93 13.27
CA PHE A 218 22.87 -1.63 13.23
C PHE A 218 23.38 -0.97 11.93
N GLY A 219 22.51 -0.23 11.23
CA GLY A 219 22.82 0.46 9.97
C GLY A 219 22.44 -0.34 8.73
N THR A 220 21.71 -1.46 8.88
CA THR A 220 21.25 -2.29 7.76
C THR A 220 19.80 -2.03 7.34
N PHE A 221 18.99 -1.37 8.18
CA PHE A 221 17.64 -0.91 7.82
C PHE A 221 17.69 0.41 7.04
N TYR A 222 16.73 0.64 6.14
CA TYR A 222 16.69 1.82 5.26
C TYR A 222 16.70 3.14 6.07
N PRO A 223 17.51 4.16 5.73
CA PRO A 223 18.30 4.33 4.49
C PRO A 223 19.67 3.62 4.44
N ALA A 224 19.99 2.75 5.40
CA ALA A 224 21.21 1.92 5.46
C ALA A 224 22.52 2.73 5.45
N SER A 225 22.68 3.61 6.44
CA SER A 225 23.81 4.52 6.60
C SER A 225 24.20 4.67 8.08
N GLU A 226 25.47 4.93 8.37
CA GLU A 226 25.95 5.31 9.72
C GLU A 226 25.36 6.64 10.22
N ASP A 227 24.81 7.47 9.32
CA ASP A 227 24.18 8.76 9.64
C ASP A 227 23.04 8.64 10.68
N GLY A 228 22.35 7.50 10.76
CA GLY A 228 21.29 7.24 11.74
C GLY A 228 21.80 6.88 13.15
N SER A 229 23.10 6.62 13.32
CA SER A 229 23.65 6.20 14.61
C SER A 229 23.50 7.28 15.70
N HIS A 230 23.33 6.85 16.96
CA HIS A 230 23.25 7.72 18.14
C HIS A 230 24.49 8.60 18.35
N ILE A 231 25.63 8.26 17.71
CA ILE A 231 26.85 9.06 17.77
C ILE A 231 26.76 10.36 16.94
N MET A 232 25.76 10.48 16.06
CA MET A 232 25.59 11.55 15.09
C MET A 232 24.82 12.74 15.71
N ILE A 233 25.56 13.55 16.48
CA ILE A 233 25.01 14.59 17.36
C ILE A 233 25.07 16.03 16.81
N GLY A 234 25.22 16.23 15.50
CA GLY A 234 25.41 17.57 14.92
C GLY A 234 26.86 18.07 15.01
N LYS A 235 27.12 19.27 14.51
CA LYS A 235 28.49 19.83 14.37
C LYS A 235 28.58 21.33 14.62
N GLY A 236 29.64 21.76 15.31
CA GLY A 236 29.88 23.17 15.61
C GLY A 236 28.81 23.69 16.59
N PRO A 237 28.17 24.85 16.33
CA PRO A 237 27.10 25.37 17.18
C PRO A 237 25.92 24.40 17.36
N GLY A 238 25.60 23.58 16.36
CA GLY A 238 24.55 22.56 16.43
C GLY A 238 24.97 21.22 17.07
N ALA A 239 26.17 21.11 17.66
CA ALA A 239 26.56 19.91 18.40
C ALA A 239 25.71 19.75 19.67
N GLY A 240 25.12 18.57 19.85
CA GLY A 240 24.10 18.27 20.86
C GLY A 240 22.66 18.49 20.37
N TYR A 241 22.43 19.15 19.24
CA TYR A 241 21.10 19.50 18.73
C TYR A 241 20.56 18.52 17.67
N ASN A 242 21.29 17.44 17.41
CA ASN A 242 20.78 16.27 16.68
C ASN A 242 20.76 15.07 17.64
N ILE A 243 19.62 14.38 17.73
CA ILE A 243 19.40 13.24 18.62
C ILE A 243 18.77 12.11 17.82
N ASN A 244 19.56 11.06 17.57
CA ASN A 244 19.07 9.82 16.97
C ASN A 244 18.87 8.76 18.07
N VAL A 245 17.72 8.09 18.05
CA VAL A 245 17.40 6.92 18.88
C VAL A 245 17.25 5.70 17.95
N PRO A 246 18.37 5.05 17.55
CA PRO A 246 18.38 3.95 16.61
C PRO A 246 18.01 2.62 17.28
N TRP A 247 16.88 2.01 16.89
CA TRP A 247 16.52 0.69 17.39
C TRP A 247 17.39 -0.41 16.77
N GLU A 248 17.97 -1.26 17.63
CA GLU A 248 18.77 -2.44 17.25
C GLU A 248 17.98 -3.50 16.45
N SER A 249 16.65 -3.45 16.53
CA SER A 249 15.73 -4.33 15.79
C SER A 249 14.38 -3.65 15.57
N GLY A 250 13.57 -4.21 14.67
CA GLY A 250 12.12 -4.01 14.68
C GLY A 250 11.43 -4.56 15.96
N ARG A 251 10.10 -4.60 15.94
CA ARG A 251 9.17 -4.97 17.03
C ARG A 251 9.07 -3.99 18.22
N CYS A 252 9.88 -2.93 18.28
CA CYS A 252 9.73 -1.87 19.28
C CYS A 252 8.30 -1.31 19.26
N GLY A 253 7.66 -1.18 20.41
CA GLY A 253 6.26 -0.80 20.55
C GLY A 253 6.03 0.37 21.51
N ASP A 254 4.79 0.53 21.97
CA ASP A 254 4.37 1.66 22.83
C ASP A 254 5.31 1.92 24.01
N ALA A 255 5.69 0.87 24.74
CA ALA A 255 6.57 0.97 25.91
C ALA A 255 7.97 1.49 25.53
N ASP A 256 8.53 1.05 24.41
CA ASP A 256 9.88 1.43 23.96
C ASP A 256 9.93 2.89 23.52
N TYR A 257 8.95 3.30 22.72
CA TYR A 257 8.80 4.68 22.27
C TYR A 257 8.49 5.62 23.45
N ILE A 258 7.62 5.23 24.38
CA ILE A 258 7.34 6.00 25.60
C ILE A 258 8.59 6.12 26.49
N ALA A 259 9.43 5.08 26.60
CA ALA A 259 10.69 5.15 27.33
C ALA A 259 11.70 6.12 26.67
N ALA A 260 11.80 6.15 25.34
CA ALA A 260 12.61 7.15 24.64
C ALA A 260 12.07 8.58 24.84
N TRP A 261 10.75 8.75 24.92
CA TRP A 261 10.14 10.03 25.30
C TRP A 261 10.57 10.43 26.71
N ASP A 262 10.25 9.62 27.72
CA ASP A 262 10.40 10.01 29.12
C ASP A 262 11.85 10.06 29.62
N HIS A 263 12.79 9.38 28.95
CA HIS A 263 14.19 9.31 29.36
C HIS A 263 15.19 9.98 28.40
N VAL A 264 14.76 10.46 27.23
CA VAL A 264 15.58 11.30 26.33
C VAL A 264 14.85 12.58 25.92
N LEU A 265 13.76 12.47 25.15
CA LEU A 265 13.14 13.63 24.48
C LEU A 265 12.52 14.63 25.46
N ILE A 266 11.70 14.19 26.40
CA ILE A 266 10.96 15.04 27.33
C ILE A 266 11.90 15.80 28.30
N PRO A 267 12.97 15.18 28.86
CA PRO A 267 14.03 15.92 29.55
C PRO A 267 14.69 17.01 28.69
N VAL A 268 15.11 16.69 27.46
CA VAL A 268 15.80 17.66 26.59
C VAL A 268 14.85 18.76 26.12
N ALA A 269 13.62 18.44 25.72
CA ALA A 269 12.62 19.42 25.29
C ALA A 269 12.27 20.44 26.39
N LYS A 270 12.40 20.05 27.66
CA LYS A 270 12.24 20.94 28.82
C LYS A 270 13.39 21.92 28.99
N GLU A 271 14.62 21.49 28.74
CA GLU A 271 15.81 22.36 28.80
C GLU A 271 15.91 23.25 27.54
N PHE A 272 15.69 22.67 26.36
CA PHE A 272 15.63 23.39 25.09
C PHE A 272 14.48 24.40 25.02
N SER A 273 13.30 24.08 25.57
CA SER A 273 12.12 24.96 25.66
C SER A 273 11.73 25.57 24.29
N PRO A 274 11.17 24.77 23.36
CA PRO A 274 10.83 25.22 22.00
C PRO A 274 9.66 26.22 21.96
N ASP A 275 9.68 27.12 20.96
CA ASP A 275 8.59 28.08 20.70
C ASP A 275 7.44 27.46 19.87
N ILE A 276 7.75 26.38 19.15
CA ILE A 276 6.83 25.57 18.32
C ILE A 276 7.45 24.18 18.09
N ILE A 277 6.61 23.15 17.94
CA ILE A 277 7.01 21.79 17.60
C ILE A 277 6.52 21.45 16.19
N MET A 278 7.44 20.99 15.35
CA MET A 278 7.14 20.31 14.09
C MET A 278 7.23 18.79 14.32
N ILE A 279 6.32 18.02 13.73
CA ILE A 279 6.38 16.55 13.78
C ILE A 279 6.41 16.01 12.35
N SER A 280 7.50 15.33 12.00
CA SER A 280 7.58 14.43 10.84
C SER A 280 6.80 13.16 11.23
N ALA A 281 5.54 13.13 10.82
CA ALA A 281 4.54 12.21 11.34
C ALA A 281 4.37 11.00 10.39
N GLY A 282 5.37 10.12 10.39
CA GLY A 282 5.26 8.78 9.80
C GLY A 282 4.38 7.86 10.65
N PHE A 283 3.75 6.86 10.02
CA PHE A 283 2.91 5.87 10.71
C PHE A 283 3.23 4.43 10.29
N ASP A 284 4.47 4.18 9.90
CA ASP A 284 5.04 2.86 9.57
C ASP A 284 5.75 2.19 10.76
N ALA A 285 6.00 2.92 11.83
CA ALA A 285 6.28 2.29 13.13
C ALA A 285 5.03 1.61 13.73
N ALA A 286 3.86 1.83 13.13
CA ALA A 286 2.59 1.27 13.56
C ALA A 286 2.52 -0.26 13.39
N VAL A 287 1.82 -0.91 14.32
CA VAL A 287 1.51 -2.33 14.24
C VAL A 287 0.78 -2.67 12.92
N GLY A 288 1.30 -3.65 12.20
CA GLY A 288 0.76 -4.10 10.90
C GLY A 288 1.28 -3.36 9.67
N ASP A 289 2.20 -2.40 9.80
CA ASP A 289 2.86 -1.80 8.64
C ASP A 289 3.77 -2.81 7.89
N PRO A 290 3.73 -2.87 6.54
CA PRO A 290 4.50 -3.84 5.77
C PRO A 290 6.01 -3.56 5.67
N LEU A 291 6.49 -2.35 5.99
CA LEU A 291 7.91 -1.98 5.87
C LEU A 291 8.60 -1.85 7.24
N GLY A 292 7.99 -1.09 8.16
CA GLY A 292 8.65 -0.73 9.42
C GLY A 292 8.89 -1.91 10.36
N GLY A 293 7.91 -2.81 10.47
CA GLY A 293 8.00 -4.01 11.33
C GLY A 293 8.10 -3.70 12.83
N CYS A 294 7.73 -2.49 13.25
CA CYS A 294 7.55 -2.12 14.66
C CYS A 294 6.10 -2.38 15.12
N CYS A 295 5.79 -2.04 16.37
CA CYS A 295 4.53 -2.45 17.03
C CYS A 295 3.88 -1.29 17.82
N VAL A 296 4.03 -0.05 17.36
CA VAL A 296 3.36 1.11 17.97
C VAL A 296 1.87 1.06 17.67
N THR A 297 1.03 1.32 18.67
CA THR A 297 -0.43 1.32 18.54
C THR A 297 -0.96 2.76 18.34
N PRO A 298 -2.21 2.94 17.86
CA PRO A 298 -2.87 4.24 17.91
C PRO A 298 -2.90 4.87 19.31
N TYR A 299 -2.96 4.04 20.37
CA TYR A 299 -2.83 4.49 21.75
C TYR A 299 -1.42 5.03 22.04
N GLY A 300 -0.36 4.33 21.65
CA GLY A 300 1.03 4.78 21.77
C GLY A 300 1.28 6.13 21.11
N TYR A 301 0.84 6.30 19.85
CA TYR A 301 0.86 7.59 19.16
C TYR A 301 0.09 8.68 19.92
N SER A 302 -1.10 8.37 20.45
CA SER A 302 -1.90 9.31 21.26
C SER A 302 -1.16 9.78 22.52
N VAL A 303 -0.40 8.89 23.19
CA VAL A 303 0.38 9.19 24.40
C VAL A 303 1.65 9.98 24.06
N MET A 304 2.39 9.60 23.01
CA MET A 304 3.56 10.34 22.53
C MET A 304 3.21 11.79 22.16
N LEU A 305 2.12 11.99 21.41
CA LEU A 305 1.64 13.31 21.03
C LEU A 305 1.16 14.10 22.25
N LYS A 306 0.43 13.46 23.17
CA LYS A 306 -0.07 14.12 24.38
C LYS A 306 1.06 14.69 25.23
N LYS A 307 2.17 13.95 25.40
CA LYS A 307 3.36 14.42 26.13
C LYS A 307 4.01 15.63 25.47
N LEU A 308 4.02 15.71 24.13
CA LEU A 308 4.55 16.86 23.40
C LEU A 308 3.66 18.12 23.52
N MET A 309 2.34 17.97 23.71
CA MET A 309 1.42 19.11 23.87
C MET A 309 1.64 19.91 25.16
N GLU A 310 2.45 19.43 26.11
CA GLU A 310 2.83 20.17 27.32
C GLU A 310 3.87 21.26 27.04
N PHE A 311 4.51 21.22 25.86
CA PHE A 311 5.54 22.16 25.41
C PHE A 311 4.98 23.15 24.38
N ALA A 312 5.71 24.25 24.12
CA ALA A 312 5.35 25.28 23.14
C ALA A 312 3.90 25.83 23.27
N GLN A 313 3.29 25.78 24.46
CA GLN A 313 1.88 26.11 24.70
C GLN A 313 0.90 25.26 23.85
N GLY A 314 1.31 24.05 23.47
CA GLY A 314 0.56 23.16 22.60
C GLY A 314 0.63 23.51 21.11
N LYS A 315 1.50 24.44 20.69
CA LYS A 315 1.77 24.76 19.27
C LYS A 315 2.50 23.60 18.59
N ILE A 316 1.71 22.67 18.05
CA ILE A 316 2.20 21.51 17.28
C ILE A 316 1.72 21.60 15.83
N VAL A 317 2.64 21.34 14.91
CA VAL A 317 2.38 21.17 13.48
C VAL A 317 2.85 19.78 13.08
N MET A 318 1.91 18.89 12.76
CA MET A 318 2.21 17.59 12.16
C MET A 318 2.24 17.70 10.63
N ALA A 319 3.13 16.97 9.98
CA ALA A 319 3.18 16.77 8.53
C ALA A 319 3.32 15.28 8.24
N LEU A 320 2.53 14.74 7.30
CA LEU A 320 2.55 13.30 7.01
C LEU A 320 3.84 12.89 6.28
N GLU A 321 4.50 11.85 6.77
CA GLU A 321 5.67 11.22 6.16
C GLU A 321 5.30 9.82 5.63
N GLY A 322 5.87 8.73 6.17
CA GLY A 322 5.61 7.33 5.84
C GLY A 322 4.37 6.71 6.52
N GLY A 323 4.33 5.38 6.59
CA GLY A 323 3.14 4.59 6.94
C GLY A 323 2.33 4.14 5.72
N TYR A 324 2.22 2.82 5.54
CA TYR A 324 1.82 2.19 4.28
C TYR A 324 0.72 1.15 4.42
N ASN A 325 0.47 0.61 5.62
CA ASN A 325 -0.79 -0.06 5.93
C ASN A 325 -1.92 0.98 6.09
N LEU A 326 -2.92 0.92 5.20
CA LEU A 326 -4.00 1.91 5.10
C LEU A 326 -4.90 2.00 6.34
N ASP A 327 -5.11 0.89 7.06
CA ASP A 327 -5.86 0.90 8.31
C ASP A 327 -4.99 1.40 9.48
N SER A 328 -3.74 0.95 9.58
CA SER A 328 -2.84 1.37 10.66
C SER A 328 -2.56 2.87 10.61
N ILE A 329 -2.31 3.43 9.42
CA ILE A 329 -2.14 4.89 9.25
C ILE A 329 -3.42 5.66 9.56
N ALA A 330 -4.58 5.24 9.03
CA ALA A 330 -5.83 5.96 9.23
C ALA A 330 -6.29 5.95 10.70
N ASN A 331 -6.13 4.83 11.41
CA ASN A 331 -6.47 4.71 12.82
C ASN A 331 -5.47 5.46 13.73
N SER A 332 -4.17 5.42 13.42
CA SER A 332 -3.16 6.17 14.19
C SER A 332 -3.27 7.68 14.00
N VAL A 333 -3.59 8.13 12.78
CA VAL A 333 -3.94 9.52 12.51
C VAL A 333 -5.20 9.96 13.27
N LEU A 334 -6.26 9.14 13.25
CA LEU A 334 -7.50 9.46 13.98
C LEU A 334 -7.20 9.72 15.45
N ALA A 335 -6.48 8.81 16.11
CA ALA A 335 -6.06 8.94 17.50
C ALA A 335 -5.28 10.24 17.74
N CYS A 336 -4.30 10.56 16.89
CA CYS A 336 -3.53 11.81 17.00
C CYS A 336 -4.41 13.07 16.88
N VAL A 337 -5.31 13.13 15.89
CA VAL A 337 -6.15 14.32 15.70
C VAL A 337 -7.19 14.44 16.83
N GLU A 338 -7.70 13.34 17.38
CA GLU A 338 -8.53 13.33 18.58
C GLU A 338 -7.78 13.94 19.78
N VAL A 339 -6.51 13.58 20.01
CA VAL A 339 -5.67 14.20 21.06
C VAL A 339 -5.50 15.72 20.82
N LEU A 340 -5.26 16.15 19.58
CA LEU A 340 -5.14 17.58 19.25
C LEU A 340 -6.42 18.37 19.53
N VAL A 341 -7.60 17.74 19.42
CA VAL A 341 -8.92 18.36 19.64
C VAL A 341 -9.35 18.31 21.10
N GLU A 342 -9.05 17.23 21.83
CA GLU A 342 -9.58 16.95 23.17
C GLU A 342 -8.57 17.10 24.32
N GLU A 343 -7.28 17.26 24.02
CA GLU A 343 -6.16 17.31 24.98
C GLU A 343 -5.99 16.06 25.87
N LYS A 344 -6.60 14.93 25.49
CA LYS A 344 -6.55 13.65 26.21
C LYS A 344 -6.01 12.56 25.27
N PRO A 345 -5.18 11.62 25.77
CA PRO A 345 -4.85 10.41 25.02
C PRO A 345 -6.07 9.50 24.93
N LEU A 346 -6.01 8.47 24.07
CA LEU A 346 -7.04 7.43 24.05
C LEU A 346 -7.09 6.70 25.40
N SER A 347 -8.28 6.25 25.80
CA SER A 347 -8.45 5.43 27.00
C SER A 347 -7.87 4.04 26.77
N GLY A 348 -6.81 3.71 27.51
CA GLY A 348 -6.10 2.43 27.43
C GLY A 348 -4.86 2.42 28.30
N SER A 349 -4.16 1.29 28.30
CA SER A 349 -2.90 1.07 29.01
C SER A 349 -2.05 0.05 28.26
N SER A 350 -0.76 0.33 28.08
CA SER A 350 0.19 -0.70 27.70
C SER A 350 0.71 -1.38 28.96
N GLU A 351 0.46 -2.69 29.10
CA GLU A 351 1.04 -3.53 30.17
C GLU A 351 2.45 -4.03 29.80
N ALA A 352 2.97 -3.64 28.63
CA ALA A 352 4.29 -4.02 28.17
C ALA A 352 5.40 -3.23 28.88
N TYR A 353 6.52 -3.90 29.12
CA TYR A 353 7.79 -3.28 29.53
C TYR A 353 8.70 -3.10 28.31
N PRO A 354 9.60 -2.11 28.30
CA PRO A 354 10.56 -1.94 27.20
C PRO A 354 11.53 -3.13 27.07
N PHE A 355 12.08 -3.33 25.88
CA PHE A 355 13.13 -4.32 25.65
C PHE A 355 14.48 -3.94 26.28
N GLU A 356 15.34 -4.95 26.47
CA GLU A 356 16.73 -4.72 26.91
C GLU A 356 17.57 -3.96 25.87
N SER A 357 17.30 -4.15 24.58
CA SER A 357 17.86 -3.35 23.48
C SER A 357 17.48 -1.88 23.65
N THR A 358 16.20 -1.58 23.88
CA THR A 358 15.69 -0.22 24.12
C THR A 358 16.43 0.48 25.27
N TRP A 359 16.61 -0.19 26.41
CA TRP A 359 17.35 0.39 27.53
C TRP A 359 18.83 0.62 27.20
N ARG A 360 19.49 -0.28 26.45
CA ARG A 360 20.88 -0.08 25.98
C ARG A 360 21.01 1.11 25.02
N VAL A 361 20.07 1.26 24.08
CA VAL A 361 20.01 2.42 23.16
C VAL A 361 19.81 3.72 23.94
N ILE A 362 18.84 3.77 24.86
CA ILE A 362 18.58 4.95 25.71
C ILE A 362 19.82 5.32 26.55
N GLN A 363 20.55 4.33 27.08
CA GLN A 363 21.81 4.57 27.81
C GLN A 363 22.88 5.18 26.90
N ALA A 364 23.17 4.56 25.75
CA ALA A 364 24.17 5.06 24.81
C ALA A 364 23.86 6.48 24.28
N VAL A 365 22.58 6.76 24.01
CA VAL A 365 22.10 8.11 23.63
C VAL A 365 22.33 9.12 24.75
N ARG A 366 21.99 8.78 26.00
CA ARG A 366 22.20 9.66 27.16
C ARG A 366 23.68 9.91 27.46
N GLU A 367 24.51 8.87 27.41
CA GLU A 367 25.97 8.99 27.60
C GLU A 367 26.62 9.89 26.54
N LYS A 368 26.17 9.78 25.28
CA LYS A 368 26.67 10.62 24.18
C LYS A 368 26.27 12.09 24.32
N LEU A 369 25.09 12.35 24.90
CA LEU A 369 24.46 13.68 24.96
C LEU A 369 24.60 14.40 26.30
N SER A 370 24.95 13.73 27.39
CA SER A 370 25.13 14.36 28.71
C SER A 370 26.14 15.52 28.78
N PRO A 371 27.18 15.63 27.91
CA PRO A 371 28.03 16.82 27.86
C PRO A 371 27.35 18.08 27.31
N PHE A 372 26.21 17.91 26.60
CA PHE A 372 25.43 18.98 25.97
C PHE A 372 24.12 19.26 26.72
N TRP A 373 23.54 18.22 27.31
CA TRP A 373 22.29 18.26 28.08
C TRP A 373 22.52 17.68 29.48
N PRO A 374 22.94 18.50 30.46
CA PRO A 374 23.23 18.04 31.82
C PRO A 374 22.08 17.31 32.49
N ILE A 375 20.83 17.57 32.09
CA ILE A 375 19.65 16.83 32.54
C ILE A 375 19.68 15.33 32.20
N LEU A 376 20.52 14.88 31.26
CA LEU A 376 20.69 13.46 30.93
C LEU A 376 21.81 12.77 31.74
N ASN A 377 22.60 13.52 32.53
CA ASN A 377 23.80 13.02 33.21
C ASN A 377 23.54 12.17 34.47
N TYR A 378 22.28 11.89 34.82
CA TYR A 378 21.95 10.99 35.94
C TYR A 378 21.86 9.53 35.47
N GLU A 379 22.34 8.59 36.28
CA GLU A 379 22.12 7.15 36.03
C GLU A 379 20.62 6.81 36.13
N LEU A 380 20.11 6.07 35.15
CA LEU A 380 18.78 5.46 35.26
C LEU A 380 18.85 4.37 36.33
N SER A 381 17.97 4.45 37.34
CA SER A 381 18.02 3.53 38.48
C SER A 381 17.83 2.08 38.02
N LYS A 382 18.64 1.13 38.52
CA LYS A 382 18.57 -0.28 38.09
C LYS A 382 17.16 -0.86 38.13
N LYS A 383 16.40 -0.61 39.21
CA LYS A 383 14.98 -1.02 39.35
C LYS A 383 14.06 -0.60 38.17
N LEU A 384 14.37 0.48 37.46
CA LEU A 384 13.67 0.91 36.25
C LEU A 384 14.11 0.07 35.04
N THR A 385 15.42 -0.05 34.82
CA THR A 385 15.99 -0.81 33.69
C THR A 385 15.88 -2.33 33.83
N ASP A 386 15.65 -2.82 35.05
CA ASP A 386 15.37 -4.23 35.37
C ASP A 386 13.91 -4.60 35.06
N GLY A 387 13.03 -3.60 34.91
CA GLY A 387 11.69 -3.73 34.34
C GLY A 387 11.76 -3.91 32.83
N LYS A 388 12.16 -5.12 32.41
CA LYS A 388 12.32 -5.53 31.01
C LYS A 388 11.13 -6.37 30.56
N ALA A 389 10.83 -6.35 29.26
CA ALA A 389 10.04 -7.42 28.64
C ALA A 389 10.68 -8.79 28.97
N PRO A 390 9.88 -9.85 29.27
CA PRO A 390 10.43 -11.15 29.59
C PRO A 390 11.36 -11.67 28.48
N PRO A 391 12.52 -12.27 28.82
CA PRO A 391 13.34 -12.98 27.84
C PRO A 391 12.48 -14.05 27.14
N ILE A 392 12.59 -14.14 25.81
CA ILE A 392 11.83 -15.10 25.02
C ILE A 392 12.25 -16.51 25.45
N GLN A 393 11.36 -17.22 26.16
CA GLN A 393 11.57 -18.63 26.50
C GLN A 393 11.43 -19.50 25.25
N LEU A 394 12.53 -19.64 24.53
CA LEU A 394 12.77 -20.79 23.67
C LEU A 394 12.93 -22.01 24.59
N ASN A 395 11.90 -22.86 24.59
CA ASN A 395 11.67 -24.04 25.43
C ASN A 395 11.01 -23.79 26.81
N GLY A 396 9.92 -24.51 27.07
CA GLY A 396 9.15 -24.52 28.34
C GLY A 396 7.88 -25.37 28.22
N ASP A 397 7.81 -26.49 28.95
CA ASP A 397 6.86 -27.61 28.78
C ASP A 397 5.37 -27.30 28.50
N VAL A 398 4.82 -28.05 27.54
CA VAL A 398 3.39 -28.03 27.15
C VAL A 398 2.49 -28.76 28.17
N ASN A 399 3.04 -29.72 28.93
CA ASN A 399 2.25 -30.75 29.62
C ASN A 399 1.43 -30.29 30.84
N GLU A 400 1.81 -29.21 31.54
CA GLU A 400 1.09 -28.81 32.76
C GLU A 400 -0.19 -28.00 32.50
N ARG A 401 -0.28 -27.28 31.37
CA ARG A 401 -1.45 -26.41 31.08
C ARG A 401 -2.71 -27.23 30.77
N ASN A 402 -2.56 -28.38 30.12
CA ASN A 402 -3.69 -29.21 29.68
C ASN A 402 -4.54 -29.73 30.85
N LYS A 403 -3.93 -30.06 31.99
CA LYS A 403 -4.64 -30.64 33.16
C LYS A 403 -5.57 -29.69 33.91
N LYS A 404 -5.56 -28.38 33.63
CA LYS A 404 -6.50 -27.40 34.21
C LYS A 404 -7.65 -27.02 33.27
N ALA A 405 -7.67 -27.53 32.04
CA ALA A 405 -8.68 -27.20 31.04
C ALA A 405 -9.84 -28.23 30.96
N GLU A 406 -9.68 -29.43 31.54
CA GLU A 406 -10.61 -30.55 31.34
C GLU A 406 -11.87 -30.48 32.22
N GLU A 407 -11.78 -29.98 33.47
CA GLU A 407 -12.91 -29.93 34.41
C GLU A 407 -14.09 -29.04 33.91
N PRO A 408 -13.88 -27.82 33.36
CA PRO A 408 -14.98 -26.99 32.85
C PRO A 408 -15.66 -27.58 31.61
N ALA A 409 -14.92 -28.30 30.76
CA ALA A 409 -15.40 -28.82 29.49
C ALA A 409 -16.46 -29.91 29.67
N GLN A 410 -16.22 -30.86 30.59
CA GLN A 410 -17.15 -31.97 30.85
C GLN A 410 -18.51 -31.48 31.39
N ALA A 411 -18.50 -30.44 32.25
CA ALA A 411 -19.71 -29.81 32.76
C ALA A 411 -20.54 -29.11 31.67
N ALA A 412 -19.89 -28.54 30.64
CA ALA A 412 -20.57 -27.95 29.50
C ALA A 412 -21.19 -29.01 28.57
N GLU A 413 -20.47 -30.09 28.29
CA GLU A 413 -20.95 -31.17 27.41
C GLU A 413 -22.18 -31.88 27.99
N GLN A 414 -22.25 -32.06 29.31
CA GLN A 414 -23.39 -32.70 29.96
C GLN A 414 -24.68 -31.87 29.83
N ARG A 415 -24.61 -30.54 30.01
CA ARG A 415 -25.73 -29.62 29.75
C ARG A 415 -26.17 -29.64 28.27
N ALA A 416 -25.24 -29.77 27.34
CA ALA A 416 -25.54 -29.86 25.91
C ALA A 416 -26.23 -31.19 25.52
N LYS A 417 -26.02 -32.28 26.29
CA LYS A 417 -26.71 -33.57 26.10
C LYS A 417 -28.16 -33.53 26.58
N GLU A 418 -28.44 -32.84 27.69
CA GLU A 418 -29.80 -32.67 28.22
C GLU A 418 -30.68 -31.84 27.26
N ALA A 419 -30.16 -30.71 26.76
CA ALA A 419 -30.87 -29.86 25.80
C ALA A 419 -31.28 -30.61 24.51
N LYS A 420 -30.42 -31.52 24.02
CA LYS A 420 -30.71 -32.35 22.84
C LYS A 420 -31.80 -33.42 23.05
N HIS A 421 -32.22 -33.68 24.29
CA HIS A 421 -33.30 -34.63 24.56
C HIS A 421 -34.69 -33.99 24.39
N GLN A 422 -34.88 -32.73 24.82
CA GLN A 422 -36.17 -32.03 24.71
C GLN A 422 -36.57 -31.72 23.26
N VAL A 423 -35.62 -31.41 22.38
CA VAL A 423 -35.90 -31.15 20.95
C VAL A 423 -36.41 -32.39 20.22
N ARG A 424 -35.98 -33.59 20.64
CA ARG A 424 -36.41 -34.86 20.00
C ARG A 424 -37.87 -35.26 20.27
N THR A 425 -38.58 -34.54 21.13
CA THR A 425 -40.01 -34.78 21.41
C THR A 425 -40.98 -34.01 20.51
N THR A 426 -40.53 -33.00 19.76
CA THR A 426 -41.43 -32.17 18.92
C THR A 426 -41.58 -32.64 17.47
N ASP A 427 -40.59 -33.33 16.90
CA ASP A 427 -40.55 -33.67 15.45
C ASP A 427 -41.38 -34.91 15.06
N LYS A 428 -42.36 -35.32 15.88
CA LYS A 428 -43.11 -36.58 15.69
C LYS A 428 -44.61 -36.43 15.41
N MET A 429 -45.06 -35.24 15.01
CA MET A 429 -46.44 -34.97 14.59
C MET A 429 -46.51 -34.04 13.36
N ARG A 430 -46.06 -34.50 12.19
CA ARG A 430 -46.40 -33.83 10.91
C ARG A 430 -46.32 -34.70 9.64
N GLU A 431 -47.28 -35.60 9.50
CA GLU A 431 -47.77 -36.12 8.22
C GLU A 431 -49.30 -36.28 8.29
N ILE A 432 -49.95 -36.49 7.14
CA ILE A 432 -51.40 -36.76 6.90
C ILE A 432 -52.30 -35.53 6.52
N VAL A 433 -52.47 -35.37 5.20
CA VAL A 433 -53.75 -35.24 4.42
C VAL A 433 -54.60 -33.94 4.44
N GLU A 434 -54.61 -33.29 3.25
CA GLU A 434 -55.71 -32.62 2.52
C GLU A 434 -56.39 -31.32 3.04
N SER A 435 -57.47 -30.91 2.37
CA SER A 435 -57.86 -29.51 2.01
C SER A 435 -59.39 -29.46 1.72
N PRO A 436 -60.04 -28.30 1.46
CA PRO A 436 -60.10 -27.03 2.22
C PRO A 436 -61.56 -26.70 2.65
N VAL A 437 -61.78 -25.61 3.41
CA VAL A 437 -63.00 -24.76 3.35
C VAL A 437 -62.78 -23.44 4.10
N ALA A 438 -63.59 -22.41 3.82
CA ALA A 438 -63.45 -21.03 4.32
C ALA A 438 -64.47 -20.64 5.42
N ARG A 439 -64.37 -19.39 5.90
CA ARG A 439 -65.20 -18.68 6.92
C ARG A 439 -64.75 -18.92 8.39
N GLU A 440 -64.99 -18.03 9.36
CA GLU A 440 -65.74 -16.74 9.39
C GLU A 440 -65.23 -15.80 10.52
N ILE A 441 -65.71 -14.55 10.57
CA ILE A 441 -65.69 -13.58 11.70
C ILE A 441 -64.28 -13.04 12.10
N GLU A 442 -63.93 -11.74 12.01
CA GLU A 442 -64.51 -10.44 12.45
C GLU A 442 -64.36 -10.06 13.94
N GLY A 443 -63.96 -8.80 14.19
CA GLY A 443 -64.03 -8.11 15.50
C GLY A 443 -62.68 -7.87 16.22
N ASP A 444 -62.41 -6.70 16.81
CA ASP A 444 -63.09 -5.41 16.68
C ASP A 444 -62.17 -4.19 16.98
N ARG A 445 -62.06 -3.28 15.99
CA ARG A 445 -61.92 -1.79 16.05
C ARG A 445 -60.92 -1.03 16.95
N ARG A 446 -60.64 0.18 16.44
CA ARG A 446 -60.10 1.42 17.07
C ARG A 446 -58.59 1.39 17.34
N GLY A 447 -57.80 2.39 16.98
CA GLY A 447 -58.06 3.76 16.44
C GLY A 447 -57.10 4.75 17.13
N ASN A 448 -56.77 5.94 16.62
CA ASN A 448 -57.22 6.71 15.45
C ASN A 448 -56.14 7.78 15.07
N CYS A 449 -56.31 8.45 13.92
CA CYS A 449 -55.50 9.58 13.40
C CYS A 449 -54.05 9.24 12.95
N GLY A 450 -53.55 9.82 11.85
CA GLY A 450 -54.24 10.68 10.87
C GLY A 450 -53.38 11.07 9.67
N ASP A 451 -54.03 11.41 8.55
CA ASP A 451 -53.38 11.72 7.26
C ASP A 451 -52.55 13.00 7.25
N ARG A 452 -51.48 12.97 6.44
CA ARG A 452 -51.32 13.93 5.32
C ARG A 452 -50.43 13.35 4.22
N LYS A 453 -50.92 13.42 2.98
CA LYS A 453 -50.19 13.10 1.74
C LYS A 453 -49.51 14.37 1.20
N GLU A 454 -48.62 14.15 0.23
CA GLU A 454 -48.37 15.03 -0.94
C GLU A 454 -47.68 16.41 -0.72
N VAL A 455 -46.83 16.92 -1.63
CA VAL A 455 -46.02 16.28 -2.72
C VAL A 455 -44.98 17.27 -3.31
N LEU A 456 -43.86 16.78 -3.86
CA LEU A 456 -42.93 17.48 -4.81
C LEU A 456 -42.29 18.81 -4.32
N LEU A 457 -41.35 19.50 -5.00
CA LEU A 457 -40.29 19.18 -5.99
C LEU A 457 -38.92 19.59 -5.35
N CYS A 458 -37.70 19.49 -5.88
CA CYS A 458 -37.04 18.93 -7.08
C CYS A 458 -35.58 18.66 -6.63
N ARG A 459 -34.75 17.72 -7.11
CA ARG A 459 -34.79 16.79 -8.25
C ARG A 459 -34.59 17.36 -9.67
N GLN A 460 -33.58 18.20 -9.86
CA GLN A 460 -32.70 18.10 -11.03
C GLN A 460 -31.30 18.70 -10.75
N GLY A 461 -30.24 18.02 -11.21
CA GLY A 461 -28.85 18.37 -10.87
C GLY A 461 -27.84 17.33 -11.31
N MET A 462 -27.60 17.24 -12.63
CA MET A 462 -26.48 16.58 -13.35
C MET A 462 -25.77 15.40 -12.66
N GLY A 463 -25.83 14.14 -13.15
CA GLY A 463 -26.25 13.73 -14.49
C GLY A 463 -25.20 13.97 -15.58
N LYS A 464 -23.89 13.92 -15.26
CA LYS A 464 -22.82 14.15 -16.25
C LYS A 464 -21.44 13.54 -15.93
N LEU A 465 -21.34 12.22 -15.72
CA LEU A 465 -20.05 11.49 -15.81
C LEU A 465 -20.18 9.95 -15.97
N LEU A 466 -20.98 9.50 -16.96
CA LEU A 466 -21.05 8.08 -17.33
C LEU A 466 -21.06 7.83 -18.86
N ILE A 467 -20.40 8.73 -19.60
CA ILE A 467 -20.17 8.60 -21.05
C ILE A 467 -18.66 8.53 -21.33
N GLN A 468 -18.02 7.42 -20.95
CA GLN A 468 -16.68 7.08 -21.49
C GLN A 468 -16.35 5.57 -21.57
N SER A 469 -17.14 4.66 -20.97
CA SER A 469 -16.91 3.21 -21.06
C SER A 469 -17.50 2.55 -22.34
N ARG A 470 -18.62 3.05 -22.87
CA ARG A 470 -19.30 2.43 -24.04
C ARG A 470 -18.71 2.78 -25.43
N LEU A 471 -17.62 3.56 -25.49
CA LEU A 471 -16.95 3.91 -26.76
C LEU A 471 -15.75 3.01 -27.12
N TRP A 472 -15.31 2.14 -26.21
CA TRP A 472 -14.25 1.15 -26.47
C TRP A 472 -14.79 -0.12 -27.14
N SER A 473 -15.95 -0.61 -26.71
CA SER A 473 -16.55 -1.86 -27.21
C SER A 473 -16.82 -1.86 -28.72
N LEU A 474 -17.24 -0.72 -29.30
CA LEU A 474 -17.48 -0.63 -30.75
C LEU A 474 -16.19 -0.58 -31.58
N LYS A 475 -15.06 -0.11 -31.02
CA LYS A 475 -13.77 -0.06 -31.73
C LYS A 475 -13.10 -1.44 -31.81
N ALA A 476 -13.28 -2.29 -30.80
CA ALA A 476 -12.78 -3.67 -30.82
C ALA A 476 -13.48 -4.53 -31.92
N ILE A 477 -14.77 -4.28 -32.16
CA ILE A 477 -15.57 -5.01 -33.15
C ILE A 477 -15.17 -4.61 -34.58
N THR A 478 -14.99 -3.31 -34.86
CA THR A 478 -14.58 -2.84 -36.19
C THR A 478 -13.14 -3.23 -36.55
N PHE A 479 -12.22 -3.30 -35.58
CA PHE A 479 -10.86 -3.78 -35.82
C PHE A 479 -10.83 -5.27 -36.23
N LYS A 480 -11.57 -6.14 -35.52
CA LYS A 480 -11.66 -7.57 -35.89
C LYS A 480 -12.27 -7.80 -37.27
N ALA A 481 -13.29 -7.02 -37.65
CA ALA A 481 -13.88 -7.08 -38.99
C ALA A 481 -12.86 -6.71 -40.10
N PHE A 482 -12.02 -5.70 -39.86
CA PHE A 482 -10.98 -5.26 -40.79
C PHE A 482 -9.91 -6.34 -41.01
N CYS A 483 -9.46 -7.01 -39.94
CA CYS A 483 -8.50 -8.11 -40.03
C CYS A 483 -9.02 -9.32 -40.84
N SER A 484 -10.29 -9.73 -40.65
CA SER A 484 -10.87 -10.87 -41.40
C SER A 484 -11.00 -10.60 -42.90
N VAL A 485 -11.29 -9.36 -43.29
CA VAL A 485 -11.31 -8.96 -44.71
C VAL A 485 -9.90 -9.00 -45.31
N LEU A 486 -8.89 -8.53 -44.57
CA LEU A 486 -7.48 -8.58 -44.98
C LEU A 486 -6.97 -10.02 -45.20
N LEU A 487 -7.25 -10.95 -44.28
CA LEU A 487 -6.91 -12.36 -44.46
C LEU A 487 -7.62 -12.96 -45.69
N SER A 488 -8.89 -12.62 -45.91
CA SER A 488 -9.66 -13.13 -47.06
C SER A 488 -9.10 -12.65 -48.41
N TRP A 489 -8.53 -11.44 -48.45
CA TRP A 489 -7.95 -10.87 -49.67
C TRP A 489 -6.59 -11.50 -50.05
N MET A 490 -5.83 -12.00 -49.06
CA MET A 490 -4.54 -12.67 -49.29
C MET A 490 -4.65 -14.07 -49.94
N VAL A 491 -5.84 -14.68 -49.95
CA VAL A 491 -6.03 -16.08 -50.39
C VAL A 491 -6.31 -16.23 -51.90
N VAL A 492 -6.58 -15.13 -52.62
CA VAL A 492 -7.15 -15.19 -54.00
C VAL A 492 -6.31 -14.50 -55.09
N SER A 493 -5.24 -13.75 -54.74
CA SER A 493 -4.48 -12.94 -55.71
C SER A 493 -3.24 -13.63 -56.28
N SER A 494 -3.32 -14.09 -57.53
CA SER A 494 -2.22 -14.76 -58.25
C SER A 494 -1.35 -13.79 -59.05
N SER A 495 -0.46 -13.01 -58.41
CA SER A 495 0.62 -12.31 -59.13
C SER A 495 1.91 -12.08 -58.32
N PRO A 496 3.12 -12.11 -58.94
CA PRO A 496 4.39 -12.19 -58.18
C PRO A 496 4.89 -10.88 -57.54
N LEU A 497 4.26 -9.72 -57.78
CA LEU A 497 4.75 -8.43 -57.24
C LEU A 497 4.20 -8.07 -55.85
N ALA A 498 3.20 -8.80 -55.33
CA ALA A 498 2.60 -8.50 -54.03
C ALA A 498 3.42 -9.02 -52.82
N LEU A 499 4.11 -10.14 -52.97
CA LEU A 499 4.83 -10.83 -51.88
C LEU A 499 6.08 -10.07 -51.38
N GLY A 500 6.73 -9.29 -52.25
CA GLY A 500 7.99 -8.61 -51.94
C GLY A 500 7.90 -7.41 -50.97
N LYS A 501 6.69 -6.99 -50.55
CA LYS A 501 6.50 -5.86 -49.62
C LYS A 501 5.81 -6.21 -48.30
N ALA A 502 5.29 -7.44 -48.15
CA ALA A 502 4.79 -7.92 -46.86
C ALA A 502 5.93 -8.38 -45.92
N TYR A 503 7.03 -8.90 -46.49
CA TYR A 503 8.13 -9.54 -45.75
C TYR A 503 9.04 -8.61 -44.93
N ILE A 504 8.88 -7.28 -45.03
CA ILE A 504 9.75 -6.32 -44.33
C ILE A 504 9.17 -5.87 -42.97
N LEU A 505 7.88 -6.09 -42.70
CA LEU A 505 7.22 -5.58 -41.49
C LEU A 505 7.02 -6.61 -40.36
N VAL A 506 7.50 -7.84 -40.52
CA VAL A 506 7.31 -8.96 -39.57
C VAL A 506 8.63 -9.68 -39.23
N TYR A 507 9.77 -9.23 -39.76
CA TYR A 507 11.07 -9.93 -39.66
C TYR A 507 12.23 -9.04 -39.18
N TYR A 508 11.95 -8.18 -38.18
CA TYR A 508 12.95 -7.36 -37.47
C TYR A 508 12.73 -7.35 -35.95
N ALA A 509 12.26 -8.49 -35.42
CA ALA A 509 12.34 -8.87 -34.02
C ALA A 509 12.85 -10.32 -33.97
N GLU A 510 13.79 -10.61 -33.06
CA GLU A 510 14.51 -11.91 -32.93
C GLU A 510 15.38 -12.26 -34.18
N GLU A 511 16.71 -12.41 -34.10
CA GLU A 511 17.70 -12.13 -33.04
C GLU A 511 18.97 -11.54 -33.69
N PHE A 512 19.83 -10.85 -32.91
CA PHE A 512 21.25 -11.22 -32.84
C PHE A 512 21.91 -10.60 -31.59
N SER A 513 22.64 -11.43 -30.82
CA SER A 513 23.13 -11.06 -29.49
C SER A 513 24.61 -10.67 -29.42
N LEU A 514 24.90 -9.72 -28.54
CA LEU A 514 26.12 -9.57 -27.71
C LEU A 514 27.50 -9.91 -28.31
N THR A 515 28.23 -8.87 -28.73
CA THR A 515 29.66 -8.65 -28.38
C THR A 515 29.93 -7.14 -28.56
N LEU A 516 30.62 -6.40 -27.68
CA LEU A 516 32.02 -6.53 -27.26
C LEU A 516 32.29 -5.84 -25.89
N CYS A 517 33.50 -6.02 -25.36
CA CYS A 517 33.92 -5.54 -24.04
C CYS A 517 34.45 -4.08 -24.01
N CYS A 518 34.58 -3.59 -22.77
CA CYS A 518 35.34 -2.46 -22.19
C CYS A 518 36.19 -1.50 -23.07
N PRO A 519 36.33 -0.22 -22.65
CA PRO A 519 37.12 0.79 -23.35
C PRO A 519 38.65 0.58 -23.23
N GLY A 520 39.39 1.07 -24.23
CA GLY A 520 40.85 1.14 -24.22
C GLY A 520 41.40 2.27 -25.09
N ASP A 521 42.02 3.25 -24.41
CA ASP A 521 43.08 4.18 -24.84
C ASP A 521 42.89 5.18 -26.00
N MET A 522 43.70 6.24 -25.94
CA MET A 522 43.77 7.37 -26.89
C MET A 522 45.11 7.38 -27.63
N GLU A 523 45.09 7.51 -28.95
CA GLU A 523 46.14 8.06 -29.85
C GLU A 523 45.62 7.93 -31.31
N GLY A 524 45.91 8.79 -32.29
CA GLY A 524 46.55 10.12 -32.27
C GLY A 524 46.66 10.71 -33.70
N GLN A 525 46.46 12.03 -33.84
CA GLN A 525 46.89 12.93 -34.94
C GLN A 525 46.45 12.74 -36.43
N GLN A 526 45.88 13.83 -36.98
CA GLN A 526 46.12 14.44 -38.32
C GLN A 526 45.68 13.67 -39.61
N GLU A 527 45.33 14.32 -40.74
CA GLU A 527 45.31 15.77 -41.10
C GLU A 527 44.10 16.14 -42.02
N GLY A 528 43.98 17.40 -42.46
CA GLY A 528 42.81 17.97 -43.19
C GLY A 528 42.66 17.57 -44.67
N ALA A 529 41.84 18.21 -45.51
CA ALA A 529 40.93 19.37 -45.39
C ALA A 529 39.87 19.29 -46.55
N GLY A 530 38.79 20.08 -46.66
CA GLY A 530 38.24 21.19 -45.88
C GLY A 530 37.02 21.81 -46.63
N GLU A 531 36.39 22.86 -46.07
CA GLU A 531 35.38 23.76 -46.70
C GLU A 531 34.02 23.10 -47.12
N GLU A 532 32.84 23.71 -47.05
CA GLU A 532 32.38 25.07 -46.68
C GLU A 532 31.21 25.04 -45.67
N THR A 533 30.82 26.21 -45.12
CA THR A 533 29.51 26.46 -44.47
C THR A 533 29.04 27.88 -44.81
N PRO A 534 27.72 28.13 -45.03
CA PRO A 534 26.89 28.57 -43.89
C PRO A 534 25.38 28.17 -43.93
N PHE A 535 24.67 28.57 -42.87
CA PHE A 535 23.21 28.56 -42.64
C PHE A 535 22.39 29.13 -43.83
N LEU A 536 21.11 28.78 -44.10
CA LEU A 536 19.93 29.25 -43.34
C LEU A 536 18.55 28.64 -43.78
N PHE A 537 17.71 28.25 -42.81
CA PHE A 537 16.22 28.21 -42.74
C PHE A 537 15.28 27.38 -43.68
N ILE A 538 14.56 26.44 -43.02
CA ILE A 538 13.07 26.26 -42.95
C ILE A 538 12.21 25.90 -44.21
N VAL A 539 11.77 24.63 -44.22
CA VAL A 539 10.40 24.07 -44.42
C VAL A 539 9.45 24.68 -45.48
N ASN A 540 9.12 23.89 -46.53
CA ASN A 540 7.76 23.32 -46.70
C ASN A 540 7.66 22.20 -47.76
N CYS A 541 6.47 21.58 -47.85
CA CYS A 541 6.06 20.48 -48.75
C CYS A 541 6.70 19.11 -48.44
N THR A 542 6.03 17.97 -48.63
CA THR A 542 4.85 17.73 -49.50
C THR A 542 3.66 17.12 -48.75
N TRP A 543 2.53 17.84 -48.75
CA TRP A 543 1.21 17.34 -48.32
C TRP A 543 0.35 17.16 -49.59
N TYR A 544 0.60 16.08 -50.37
CA TYR A 544 -0.01 15.92 -51.70
C TYR A 544 -0.12 14.46 -52.23
N ILE A 545 -0.44 13.48 -51.37
CA ILE A 545 -0.94 12.17 -51.82
C ILE A 545 -2.22 11.79 -51.04
N ILE A 546 -3.30 12.49 -51.36
CA ILE A 546 -4.71 12.07 -51.20
C ILE A 546 -5.40 12.53 -52.49
N LEU A 547 -6.43 11.80 -52.98
CA LEU A 547 -7.19 12.02 -54.24
C LEU A 547 -6.65 11.35 -55.52
N GLU A 548 -6.55 10.02 -55.54
CA GLU A 548 -6.46 9.22 -56.79
C GLU A 548 -7.33 7.93 -56.78
N PHE A 549 -8.13 7.70 -55.73
CA PHE A 549 -9.01 6.52 -55.61
C PHE A 549 -10.44 6.84 -55.15
N GLY A 550 -10.86 8.10 -55.29
CA GLY A 550 -12.09 8.59 -54.66
C GLY A 550 -12.78 9.74 -55.38
N LEU A 551 -12.80 9.76 -56.72
CA LEU A 551 -13.76 10.58 -57.49
C LEU A 551 -13.99 10.17 -58.96
N GLN A 552 -13.68 8.93 -59.38
CA GLN A 552 -14.03 8.44 -60.74
C GLN A 552 -15.41 7.76 -60.79
N TYR A 553 -16.41 8.34 -60.11
CA TYR A 553 -17.83 7.97 -60.27
C TYR A 553 -18.79 9.11 -59.89
N SER A 554 -18.48 10.35 -60.30
CA SER A 554 -19.36 11.52 -60.11
C SER A 554 -19.27 12.56 -61.23
N GLU A 555 -19.02 12.15 -62.47
CA GLU A 555 -19.35 12.97 -63.65
C GLU A 555 -20.87 12.96 -63.90
N GLU A 556 -21.64 13.55 -62.99
CA GLU A 556 -22.95 14.11 -63.32
C GLU A 556 -23.30 15.27 -62.37
N ARG A 557 -23.61 16.45 -62.94
CA ARG A 557 -24.26 17.62 -62.29
C ARG A 557 -23.39 18.44 -61.31
N GLY A 558 -22.35 19.09 -61.85
CA GLY A 558 -21.36 19.87 -61.08
C GLY A 558 -21.73 21.31 -60.65
N LEU A 559 -20.66 22.12 -60.48
CA LEU A 559 -20.60 23.53 -60.02
C LEU A 559 -20.77 23.72 -58.49
N ARG A 560 -20.08 24.59 -57.73
CA ARG A 560 -18.93 25.54 -57.76
C ARG A 560 -19.01 26.31 -56.40
N GLU A 561 -18.07 27.04 -55.78
CA GLU A 561 -16.60 27.30 -55.86
C GLU A 561 -16.25 28.37 -54.76
N ARG A 562 -14.96 28.60 -54.40
CA ARG A 562 -14.38 29.80 -53.68
C ARG A 562 -14.61 29.96 -52.15
N ASP A 563 -13.77 30.65 -51.34
CA ASP A 563 -12.32 30.99 -51.42
C ASP A 563 -11.69 31.47 -50.07
N CYS A 564 -10.37 31.27 -49.94
CA CYS A 564 -9.27 32.04 -49.27
C CYS A 564 -9.56 33.07 -48.12
N VAL A 565 -8.94 33.04 -46.91
CA VAL A 565 -7.50 33.27 -46.50
C VAL A 565 -7.14 34.78 -46.39
N ALA A 566 -6.61 35.35 -45.28
CA ALA A 566 -5.18 35.28 -44.86
C ALA A 566 -4.83 35.54 -43.35
N ARG A 567 -4.12 36.66 -43.01
CA ARG A 567 -3.37 37.05 -41.77
C ARG A 567 -3.37 38.62 -41.64
N TRP A 568 -2.73 39.38 -40.73
CA TRP A 568 -1.48 39.25 -39.95
C TRP A 568 -1.39 40.19 -38.70
N CYS A 569 -0.21 40.51 -38.15
CA CYS A 569 0.01 41.04 -36.78
C CYS A 569 0.78 42.39 -36.66
N HIS A 570 0.53 43.14 -35.56
CA HIS A 570 1.36 44.20 -34.91
C HIS A 570 1.77 45.45 -35.76
N SER A 571 1.98 46.67 -35.22
CA SER A 571 2.33 47.14 -33.85
C SER A 571 1.92 48.61 -33.60
N ASN A 572 2.09 49.07 -32.34
CA ASN A 572 2.20 50.44 -31.84
C ASN A 572 0.98 51.39 -31.72
N ASP A 573 1.17 52.33 -30.77
CA ASP A 573 0.41 53.55 -30.41
C ASP A 573 -1.07 53.40 -29.98
N GLY A 574 -1.57 54.10 -28.94
CA GLY A 574 -0.88 54.94 -27.94
C GLY A 574 -1.83 55.91 -27.21
N ASN A 575 -1.96 55.78 -25.87
CA ASN A 575 -2.80 56.60 -24.95
C ASN A 575 -4.32 56.60 -25.20
N GLY A 576 -5.11 56.86 -24.15
CA GLY A 576 -6.57 57.04 -24.22
C GLY A 576 -7.29 56.66 -22.92
N ASP A 577 -7.61 57.66 -22.09
CA ASP A 577 -8.21 57.47 -20.76
C ASP A 577 -9.68 57.03 -20.73
N GLY A 578 -10.09 56.41 -19.62
CA GLY A 578 -11.26 56.88 -18.88
C GLY A 578 -12.54 56.03 -18.84
N CYS A 579 -13.13 55.96 -17.64
CA CYS A 579 -14.48 55.48 -17.25
C CYS A 579 -14.90 54.04 -17.65
N VAL A 580 -15.30 53.11 -16.77
CA VAL A 580 -16.12 53.16 -15.51
C VAL A 580 -17.62 53.31 -15.77
N ILE A 581 -18.44 52.63 -14.94
CA ILE A 581 -19.91 52.41 -15.01
C ILE A 581 -20.28 51.33 -16.05
N SER A 582 -20.70 50.09 -15.76
CA SER A 582 -21.44 49.43 -14.65
C SER A 582 -22.97 49.44 -14.75
N CYS A 583 -23.62 48.48 -14.07
CA CYS A 583 -25.09 48.30 -13.91
C CYS A 583 -25.82 47.69 -15.14
N LEU A 584 -26.91 46.91 -15.00
CA LEU A 584 -27.54 46.28 -13.81
C LEU A 584 -28.43 45.08 -14.23
N ASP A 585 -28.93 44.31 -13.26
CA ASP A 585 -29.81 43.14 -13.42
C ASP A 585 -31.30 43.48 -13.67
N SER A 586 -32.08 42.52 -14.21
CA SER A 586 -33.52 42.33 -13.90
C SER A 586 -34.09 41.02 -14.47
N ASP A 587 -34.97 40.36 -13.73
CA ASP A 587 -35.61 39.06 -14.03
C ASP A 587 -36.77 39.13 -15.06
N GLY A 588 -37.25 37.96 -15.52
CA GLY A 588 -38.52 37.84 -16.27
C GLY A 588 -38.81 36.46 -16.88
N GLU A 589 -39.84 35.76 -16.41
CA GLU A 589 -40.33 34.47 -16.94
C GLU A 589 -41.41 34.65 -18.03
N ASN A 590 -41.55 33.67 -18.95
CA ASN A 590 -42.82 32.95 -19.19
C ASN A 590 -42.70 31.81 -20.24
N ASP A 591 -43.53 30.78 -20.08
CA ASP A 591 -43.67 29.60 -20.95
C ASP A 591 -44.66 29.80 -22.11
N ILE A 592 -44.45 29.09 -23.24
CA ILE A 592 -45.52 28.69 -24.19
C ILE A 592 -45.30 27.26 -24.72
N CYS A 593 -46.31 26.42 -24.53
CA CYS A 593 -46.63 25.13 -25.20
C CYS A 593 -45.64 23.95 -25.15
N ALA A 594 -46.09 22.89 -24.48
CA ALA A 594 -45.62 21.51 -24.65
C ALA A 594 -46.48 20.70 -25.66
N ASN A 595 -46.15 19.40 -25.79
CA ASN A 595 -46.88 18.28 -26.41
C ASN A 595 -46.58 17.96 -27.89
N ILE A 596 -45.84 16.85 -28.09
CA ILE A 596 -46.16 15.76 -29.04
C ILE A 596 -45.31 14.51 -28.69
N ILE A 597 -45.85 13.31 -28.94
CA ILE A 597 -45.35 11.95 -28.62
C ILE A 597 -45.27 11.60 -27.11
N SER A 598 -46.21 10.75 -26.69
CA SER A 598 -46.12 9.88 -25.50
C SER A 598 -46.86 8.58 -25.81
N GLU A 599 -46.14 7.51 -26.20
CA GLU A 599 -46.72 6.16 -26.35
C GLU A 599 -45.66 5.04 -26.28
N ASP A 600 -44.44 5.24 -26.83
CA ASP A 600 -43.38 4.22 -26.82
C ASP A 600 -42.74 3.95 -25.43
N LEU A 601 -42.94 4.84 -24.44
CA LEU A 601 -42.18 4.78 -23.19
C LEU A 601 -42.68 3.74 -22.18
N GLU A 602 -44.00 3.53 -22.06
CA GLU A 602 -44.57 2.62 -21.05
C GLU A 602 -44.23 1.14 -21.34
N LYS A 603 -44.08 0.78 -22.62
CA LYS A 603 -43.79 -0.58 -23.06
C LYS A 603 -42.37 -1.03 -22.69
N ALA A 604 -41.42 -0.09 -22.68
CA ALA A 604 -40.01 -0.36 -22.35
C ALA A 604 -39.74 -0.51 -20.83
N VAL A 605 -40.72 -0.18 -19.96
CA VAL A 605 -40.55 -0.20 -18.50
C VAL A 605 -40.89 -1.56 -17.87
N GLN A 606 -41.79 -2.34 -18.47
CA GLN A 606 -42.18 -3.66 -17.94
C GLN A 606 -41.07 -4.70 -18.04
N ASP A 607 -40.40 -4.80 -19.19
CA ASP A 607 -39.38 -5.83 -19.48
C ASP A 607 -38.13 -5.74 -18.58
N VAL A 608 -37.96 -4.66 -17.81
CA VAL A 608 -36.81 -4.42 -16.92
C VAL A 608 -37.09 -4.80 -15.46
N LEU A 609 -38.36 -4.88 -15.04
CA LEU A 609 -38.73 -4.98 -13.62
C LEU A 609 -38.85 -6.42 -13.09
N GLN A 610 -38.94 -7.42 -13.97
CA GLN A 610 -39.21 -8.79 -13.55
C GLN A 610 -38.09 -9.52 -12.77
N PRO A 611 -36.78 -9.26 -12.97
CA PRO A 611 -35.71 -10.00 -12.26
C PRO A 611 -35.47 -9.60 -10.79
N PHE A 612 -36.03 -8.47 -10.32
CA PHE A 612 -35.68 -7.90 -9.01
C PHE A 612 -36.52 -8.42 -7.82
N SER A 613 -37.48 -9.31 -8.05
CA SER A 613 -38.43 -9.79 -7.03
C SER A 613 -37.93 -10.97 -6.17
N GLU A 614 -36.82 -11.62 -6.53
CA GLU A 614 -36.41 -12.89 -5.87
C GLU A 614 -35.25 -12.75 -4.85
N LEU A 615 -34.59 -11.59 -4.76
CA LEU A 615 -33.54 -11.38 -3.74
C LEU A 615 -34.14 -11.16 -2.34
N ARG A 616 -34.20 -12.22 -1.54
CA ARG A 616 -34.54 -12.14 -0.11
C ARG A 616 -33.40 -11.51 0.69
N VAL A 617 -33.50 -10.21 0.95
CA VAL A 617 -32.63 -9.53 1.91
C VAL A 617 -33.06 -9.89 3.34
N GLY A 618 -32.17 -10.53 4.09
CA GLY A 618 -32.32 -10.71 5.54
C GLY A 618 -31.70 -9.53 6.28
N ILE A 619 -32.52 -8.69 6.92
CA ILE A 619 -32.08 -7.60 7.82
C ILE A 619 -32.35 -8.02 9.26
N ASN A 620 -31.35 -7.87 10.13
CA ASN A 620 -31.43 -7.50 11.55
C ASN A 620 -29.96 -7.43 12.07
N SER A 621 -29.41 -6.25 12.39
CA SER A 621 -29.69 -5.37 13.53
C SER A 621 -29.06 -5.84 14.85
N ASN A 622 -27.84 -5.37 15.11
CA ASN A 622 -27.42 -4.73 16.37
C ASN A 622 -25.96 -4.26 16.26
N ASP A 623 -25.61 -3.21 16.99
CA ASP A 623 -24.22 -2.80 17.21
C ASP A 623 -23.55 -3.75 18.21
N GLU A 624 -22.51 -4.48 17.79
CA GLU A 624 -21.58 -5.12 18.72
C GLU A 624 -20.17 -5.23 18.11
N VAL A 625 -19.15 -4.80 18.84
CA VAL A 625 -17.77 -4.71 18.34
C VAL A 625 -17.14 -6.10 18.31
N SER A 626 -16.84 -6.60 17.11
CA SER A 626 -16.07 -7.85 16.94
C SER A 626 -15.14 -7.79 15.74
N THR A 627 -13.96 -8.42 15.88
CA THR A 627 -12.97 -8.60 14.81
C THR A 627 -13.41 -9.74 13.89
N VAL A 628 -14.27 -9.45 12.92
CA VAL A 628 -14.78 -10.45 11.98
C VAL A 628 -13.73 -10.76 10.92
N SER A 629 -13.06 -11.90 11.06
CA SER A 629 -12.35 -12.57 9.96
C SER A 629 -13.30 -12.75 8.77
N ALA A 630 -12.84 -12.51 7.53
CA ALA A 630 -13.65 -12.69 6.32
C ALA A 630 -14.43 -14.02 6.38
N PRO A 631 -15.76 -14.06 6.11
CA PRO A 631 -16.61 -15.19 6.50
C PRO A 631 -16.15 -16.58 6.02
N TRP A 632 -15.45 -16.62 4.89
CA TRP A 632 -14.84 -17.84 4.34
C TRP A 632 -13.74 -18.41 5.25
N ARG A 633 -12.93 -17.59 5.92
CA ARG A 633 -11.84 -18.06 6.80
C ARG A 633 -12.38 -18.93 7.94
N LEU A 634 -13.45 -18.48 8.60
CA LEU A 634 -14.13 -19.25 9.66
C LEU A 634 -14.81 -20.54 9.14
N GLN A 635 -14.91 -20.74 7.83
CA GLN A 635 -15.33 -22.01 7.21
C GLN A 635 -14.10 -22.88 6.89
N LEU A 636 -13.09 -22.34 6.19
CA LEU A 636 -11.93 -23.11 5.70
C LEU A 636 -10.93 -23.50 6.81
N SER A 637 -10.88 -22.75 7.92
CA SER A 637 -10.15 -23.13 9.17
C SER A 637 -10.61 -24.46 9.80
N LYS A 638 -11.83 -24.91 9.48
CA LYS A 638 -12.40 -26.17 10.00
C LYS A 638 -12.10 -27.38 9.12
N ILE A 639 -11.45 -27.17 7.98
CA ILE A 639 -11.14 -28.18 6.98
C ILE A 639 -9.63 -28.38 6.98
N ASP A 640 -9.16 -29.58 7.30
CA ASP A 640 -7.75 -29.93 7.17
C ASP A 640 -7.44 -30.44 5.77
N VAL A 641 -6.25 -30.13 5.28
CA VAL A 641 -5.66 -30.62 4.02
C VAL A 641 -4.21 -31.00 4.24
N TRP A 642 -3.70 -31.93 3.44
CA TRP A 642 -2.28 -32.27 3.40
C TRP A 642 -1.58 -31.47 2.30
N TYR A 643 -0.88 -30.40 2.67
CA TYR A 643 -0.04 -29.66 1.73
C TYR A 643 1.24 -30.44 1.45
N ALA A 644 1.31 -31.07 0.27
CA ALA A 644 2.45 -31.84 -0.19
C ALA A 644 3.46 -30.94 -0.91
N THR A 645 4.68 -30.87 -0.39
CA THR A 645 5.76 -30.00 -0.87
C THR A 645 6.89 -30.81 -1.51
N PHE A 646 7.46 -30.28 -2.60
CA PHE A 646 8.51 -30.95 -3.39
C PHE A 646 9.72 -30.06 -3.71
N GLY A 647 9.71 -28.80 -3.26
CA GLY A 647 10.78 -27.80 -3.43
C GLY A 647 11.35 -27.35 -2.08
N SER A 648 11.80 -26.09 -1.98
CA SER A 648 12.40 -25.54 -0.75
C SER A 648 11.53 -25.67 0.51
N ASN A 649 10.21 -25.77 0.35
CA ASN A 649 9.26 -25.92 1.46
C ASN A 649 9.32 -27.32 2.12
N MET A 650 10.07 -28.28 1.56
CA MET A 650 10.42 -29.54 2.24
C MET A 650 11.32 -29.31 3.47
N CYS A 651 12.00 -28.17 3.56
CA CYS A 651 12.69 -27.75 4.77
C CYS A 651 11.69 -27.06 5.72
N GLU A 652 11.48 -27.62 6.91
CA GLU A 652 10.45 -27.15 7.86
C GLU A 652 10.59 -25.66 8.20
N SER A 653 11.80 -25.17 8.47
CA SER A 653 12.04 -23.75 8.77
C SER A 653 11.66 -22.83 7.60
N ARG A 654 11.84 -23.27 6.35
CA ARG A 654 11.40 -22.55 5.15
C ARG A 654 9.89 -22.61 4.98
N PHE A 655 9.23 -23.72 5.31
CA PHE A 655 7.76 -23.79 5.30
C PHE A 655 7.15 -22.90 6.39
N LEU A 656 7.70 -22.93 7.60
CA LEU A 656 7.24 -22.10 8.72
C LEU A 656 7.32 -20.60 8.42
N CYS A 657 8.19 -20.13 7.52
CA CYS A 657 8.12 -18.75 7.04
C CYS A 657 6.77 -18.39 6.39
N TYR A 658 6.13 -19.31 5.66
CA TYR A 658 4.79 -19.05 5.09
C TYR A 658 3.66 -19.04 6.12
N ILE A 659 3.84 -19.73 7.25
CA ILE A 659 2.85 -19.78 8.34
C ILE A 659 3.07 -18.61 9.31
N GLN A 660 4.29 -18.45 9.82
CA GLN A 660 4.63 -17.50 10.90
C GLN A 660 5.07 -16.13 10.37
N GLY A 661 5.57 -16.06 9.13
CA GLY A 661 6.25 -14.91 8.54
C GLY A 661 7.78 -15.00 8.70
N GLY A 662 8.50 -14.15 7.96
CA GLY A 662 9.96 -14.08 8.01
C GLY A 662 10.67 -14.72 6.82
N GLN A 663 11.93 -15.08 7.00
CA GLN A 663 12.87 -15.39 5.91
C GLN A 663 13.95 -16.35 6.41
N VAL A 664 14.38 -17.31 5.58
CA VAL A 664 15.59 -18.11 5.83
C VAL A 664 16.76 -17.64 4.96
N GLU A 665 17.97 -18.05 5.36
CA GLU A 665 19.21 -17.87 4.61
C GLU A 665 19.05 -18.25 3.12
N GLY A 666 19.62 -17.44 2.23
CA GLY A 666 19.54 -17.61 0.77
C GLY A 666 18.29 -17.02 0.11
N MET A 667 17.19 -16.80 0.85
CA MET A 667 16.04 -16.07 0.34
C MET A 667 16.35 -14.57 0.18
N ARG A 668 15.73 -13.93 -0.81
CA ARG A 668 15.82 -12.49 -1.12
C ARG A 668 14.54 -11.70 -0.80
N LYS A 669 13.43 -12.39 -0.56
CA LYS A 669 12.11 -11.82 -0.20
C LYS A 669 11.58 -12.56 1.02
N ALA A 670 11.14 -11.84 2.06
CA ALA A 670 10.45 -12.42 3.19
C ALA A 670 9.03 -12.90 2.85
N CYS A 671 8.56 -13.91 3.57
CA CYS A 671 7.16 -14.32 3.65
C CYS A 671 6.42 -13.44 4.68
N ALA A 672 5.15 -13.12 4.44
CA ALA A 672 4.35 -12.35 5.40
C ALA A 672 3.81 -13.23 6.55
N GLY A 673 3.62 -14.51 6.28
CA GLY A 673 2.93 -15.44 7.17
C GLY A 673 1.44 -15.56 6.83
N SER A 674 0.82 -16.61 7.35
CA SER A 674 -0.64 -16.83 7.34
C SER A 674 -1.31 -15.99 8.43
N LEU A 675 -2.64 -15.86 8.37
CA LEU A 675 -3.41 -15.29 9.48
C LEU A 675 -3.44 -16.25 10.68
N ASP A 676 -3.74 -17.53 10.42
CA ASP A 676 -3.54 -18.62 11.37
C ASP A 676 -2.06 -19.03 11.39
N LYS A 677 -1.34 -18.58 12.42
CA LYS A 677 0.09 -18.85 12.62
C LYS A 677 0.36 -20.14 13.42
N SER A 678 -0.65 -20.99 13.63
CA SER A 678 -0.46 -22.28 14.29
C SER A 678 0.47 -23.19 13.46
N PRO A 679 1.41 -23.92 14.10
CA PRO A 679 2.28 -24.84 13.38
C PRO A 679 1.47 -25.99 12.76
N PRO A 680 2.00 -26.66 11.72
CA PRO A 680 1.32 -27.81 11.10
C PRO A 680 0.99 -28.88 12.14
N LYS A 681 -0.25 -29.40 12.06
CA LYS A 681 -0.83 -30.33 13.04
C LYS A 681 -0.15 -31.69 13.05
N GLU A 682 0.50 -32.04 11.94
CA GLU A 682 1.21 -33.29 11.70
C GLU A 682 2.16 -33.09 10.49
N ILE A 683 3.26 -33.83 10.43
CA ILE A 683 4.22 -33.84 9.32
C ILE A 683 4.47 -35.29 8.90
N LEU A 684 4.33 -35.60 7.62
CA LEU A 684 4.57 -36.92 7.03
C LEU A 684 5.44 -36.82 5.78
N TRP A 685 6.02 -37.94 5.36
CA TRP A 685 6.77 -38.04 4.10
C TRP A 685 6.16 -39.09 3.18
N LYS A 686 6.08 -38.78 1.88
CA LYS A 686 5.44 -39.63 0.88
C LYS A 686 6.16 -39.55 -0.47
N THR A 687 6.33 -40.68 -1.14
CA THR A 687 6.72 -40.69 -2.56
C THR A 687 5.45 -40.70 -3.42
N VAL A 688 5.40 -39.85 -4.46
CA VAL A 688 4.32 -39.82 -5.45
C VAL A 688 4.84 -40.14 -6.85
N PRO A 689 4.01 -40.73 -7.75
CA PRO A 689 4.43 -41.10 -9.09
C PRO A 689 4.41 -39.91 -10.06
N HIS A 690 5.17 -38.86 -9.75
CA HIS A 690 5.27 -37.64 -10.55
C HIS A 690 6.75 -37.29 -10.79
N ARG A 691 7.01 -36.51 -11.84
CA ARG A 691 8.37 -36.06 -12.20
C ARG A 691 8.68 -34.73 -11.52
N LEU A 692 9.80 -34.65 -10.81
CA LEU A 692 10.43 -33.39 -10.40
C LEU A 692 11.29 -32.86 -11.57
N PHE A 693 11.30 -31.55 -11.77
CA PHE A 693 12.24 -30.87 -12.67
C PHE A 693 12.59 -29.47 -12.16
N PHE A 694 13.64 -28.85 -12.70
CA PHE A 694 14.01 -27.47 -12.39
C PHE A 694 13.89 -26.57 -13.62
N GLY A 695 13.12 -25.50 -13.49
CA GLY A 695 12.87 -24.50 -14.55
C GLY A 695 12.99 -23.08 -14.03
N ARG A 696 12.96 -22.11 -14.95
CA ARG A 696 13.30 -20.68 -14.76
C ARG A 696 14.81 -20.45 -14.74
N ASP A 697 15.20 -19.27 -15.23
CA ASP A 697 16.52 -18.66 -15.14
C ASP A 697 16.70 -17.81 -13.87
N GLN A 698 15.60 -17.18 -13.40
CA GLN A 698 15.58 -16.33 -12.22
C GLN A 698 14.21 -16.34 -11.51
N THR A 699 14.22 -16.18 -10.19
CA THR A 699 13.04 -15.91 -9.35
C THR A 699 13.22 -14.72 -8.42
N LYS A 700 12.12 -14.11 -7.96
CA LYS A 700 12.15 -13.03 -6.95
C LYS A 700 12.58 -13.53 -5.57
N THR A 701 12.30 -14.80 -5.25
CA THR A 701 12.53 -15.36 -3.91
C THR A 701 13.97 -15.83 -3.70
N TRP A 702 14.63 -16.38 -4.73
CA TRP A 702 15.98 -16.96 -4.60
C TRP A 702 17.04 -16.27 -5.48
N GLY A 703 16.62 -15.53 -6.52
CA GLY A 703 17.53 -14.90 -7.48
C GLY A 703 17.76 -15.78 -8.72
N PRO A 704 18.93 -15.70 -9.38
CA PRO A 704 19.24 -16.50 -10.55
C PRO A 704 19.31 -18.00 -10.19
N GLY A 705 19.12 -18.87 -11.17
CA GLY A 705 19.03 -20.32 -11.01
C GLY A 705 17.58 -20.84 -11.04
N GLY A 706 17.44 -22.12 -11.37
CA GLY A 706 16.14 -22.78 -11.48
C GLY A 706 15.47 -23.06 -10.15
N VAL A 707 14.15 -23.18 -10.17
CA VAL A 707 13.33 -23.63 -9.04
C VAL A 707 12.55 -24.89 -9.39
N ALA A 708 12.21 -25.64 -8.35
CA ALA A 708 11.56 -26.94 -8.47
C ALA A 708 10.12 -26.80 -8.99
N PHE A 709 9.75 -27.67 -9.93
CA PHE A 709 8.40 -27.88 -10.43
C PHE A 709 8.06 -29.37 -10.43
N LEU A 710 6.78 -29.68 -10.19
CA LEU A 710 6.25 -31.03 -10.28
C LEU A 710 5.41 -31.15 -11.56
N HIS A 711 5.67 -32.17 -12.37
CA HIS A 711 4.86 -32.45 -13.56
C HIS A 711 3.41 -32.77 -13.14
N PRO A 712 2.39 -32.06 -13.67
CA PRO A 712 1.00 -32.20 -13.19
C PRO A 712 0.42 -33.61 -13.39
N GLU A 713 0.80 -34.29 -14.47
CA GLU A 713 0.40 -35.68 -14.72
C GLU A 713 1.32 -36.68 -14.04
N SER A 714 0.69 -37.72 -13.50
CA SER A 714 1.33 -38.88 -12.87
C SER A 714 1.88 -39.88 -13.91
N ASN A 715 3.12 -40.32 -13.74
CA ASN A 715 3.73 -41.44 -14.49
C ASN A 715 4.44 -42.37 -13.49
N SER A 716 4.10 -43.66 -13.50
CA SER A 716 4.59 -44.69 -12.57
C SER A 716 6.09 -44.99 -12.65
N GLN A 717 6.79 -44.52 -13.68
CA GLN A 717 8.25 -44.61 -13.80
C GLN A 717 8.96 -43.49 -13.01
N ASN A 718 8.28 -42.37 -12.78
CA ASN A 718 8.85 -41.23 -12.04
C ASN A 718 8.55 -41.34 -10.54
N ARG A 719 9.42 -40.75 -9.72
CA ARG A 719 9.28 -40.71 -8.26
C ARG A 719 9.67 -39.33 -7.74
N ALA A 720 8.69 -38.61 -7.21
CA ALA A 720 8.94 -37.38 -6.46
C ALA A 720 8.77 -37.64 -4.97
N PHE A 721 9.75 -37.25 -4.16
CA PHE A 721 9.69 -37.29 -2.71
C PHE A 721 9.08 -36.00 -2.19
N MET A 722 8.18 -36.10 -1.21
CA MET A 722 7.42 -34.95 -0.71
C MET A 722 7.31 -34.94 0.81
N CYS A 723 7.46 -33.75 1.40
CA CYS A 723 7.09 -33.47 2.78
C CYS A 723 5.64 -32.95 2.80
N LEU A 724 4.78 -33.63 3.56
CA LEU A 724 3.35 -33.35 3.71
C LEU A 724 3.11 -32.68 5.05
N TYR A 725 2.54 -31.48 5.04
CA TYR A 725 2.15 -30.74 6.25
C TYR A 725 0.62 -30.74 6.40
N ARG A 726 0.11 -31.14 7.57
CA ARG A 726 -1.33 -31.09 7.86
C ARG A 726 -1.71 -29.70 8.35
N ILE A 727 -2.32 -28.92 7.47
CA ILE A 727 -2.70 -27.52 7.72
C ILE A 727 -4.18 -27.30 7.41
N THR A 728 -4.74 -26.17 7.82
CA THR A 728 -6.10 -25.82 7.43
C THR A 728 -6.17 -25.38 5.96
N LEU A 729 -7.34 -25.51 5.35
CA LEU A 729 -7.61 -25.02 3.99
C LEU A 729 -7.51 -23.48 3.90
N GLU A 730 -7.70 -22.78 5.03
CA GLU A 730 -7.36 -21.36 5.18
C GLU A 730 -5.85 -21.11 5.06
N GLN A 731 -5.03 -21.85 5.81
CA GLN A 731 -3.57 -21.75 5.72
C GLN A 731 -3.06 -22.12 4.32
N PHE A 732 -3.66 -23.11 3.65
CA PHE A 732 -3.32 -23.47 2.27
C PHE A 732 -3.62 -22.33 1.28
N ASN A 733 -4.72 -21.58 1.46
CA ASN A 733 -5.00 -20.35 0.71
C ASN A 733 -3.94 -19.26 0.97
N ASP A 734 -3.52 -19.06 2.23
CA ASP A 734 -2.44 -18.12 2.57
C ASP A 734 -1.08 -18.52 1.97
N VAL A 735 -0.81 -19.81 1.75
CA VAL A 735 0.38 -20.29 1.02
C VAL A 735 0.23 -20.06 -0.49
N LEU A 736 -0.93 -20.39 -1.08
CA LEU A 736 -1.22 -20.18 -2.51
C LEU A 736 -1.06 -18.70 -2.92
N LEU A 737 -1.59 -17.79 -2.11
CA LEU A 737 -1.42 -16.35 -2.27
C LEU A 737 0.06 -15.96 -2.24
N GLN A 738 0.83 -16.44 -1.25
CA GLN A 738 2.25 -16.08 -1.08
C GLN A 738 3.17 -16.57 -2.20
N GLU A 739 2.89 -17.75 -2.78
CA GLU A 739 3.71 -18.37 -3.82
C GLU A 739 3.39 -17.81 -5.24
N ASN A 740 2.15 -17.40 -5.50
CA ASN A 740 1.71 -16.96 -6.83
C ASN A 740 1.42 -15.47 -6.97
N VAL A 741 0.79 -14.84 -5.98
CA VAL A 741 0.19 -13.51 -6.12
C VAL A 741 1.09 -12.47 -5.44
N SER A 742 1.34 -11.34 -6.09
CA SER A 742 2.18 -10.27 -5.53
C SER A 742 1.50 -9.47 -4.42
N ARG A 743 0.21 -9.71 -4.15
CA ARG A 743 -0.67 -8.96 -3.24
C ARG A 743 -1.65 -9.97 -2.63
N PHE A 744 -2.04 -9.79 -1.37
CA PHE A 744 -3.05 -10.65 -0.73
C PHE A 744 -4.43 -10.04 -0.95
N ASP A 745 -5.24 -10.61 -1.84
CA ASP A 745 -6.69 -10.39 -1.77
C ASP A 745 -7.24 -11.29 -0.66
N LEU A 746 -8.00 -10.70 0.27
CA LEU A 746 -8.61 -11.38 1.41
C LEU A 746 -10.14 -11.40 1.34
N SER A 747 -10.73 -10.79 0.30
CA SER A 747 -12.19 -10.67 0.13
C SER A 747 -12.86 -12.01 -0.16
N SER A 748 -12.18 -12.90 -0.88
CA SER A 748 -12.58 -14.27 -1.17
C SER A 748 -11.40 -15.24 -0.97
N PRO A 749 -11.64 -16.56 -0.83
CA PRO A 749 -10.58 -17.55 -1.04
C PRO A 749 -10.13 -17.53 -2.50
N VAL A 750 -8.93 -18.06 -2.74
CA VAL A 750 -8.36 -18.34 -4.08
C VAL A 750 -8.67 -19.77 -4.51
N PHE A 751 -8.82 -20.68 -3.56
CA PHE A 751 -9.20 -22.08 -3.76
C PHE A 751 -10.24 -22.45 -2.69
N ASP A 752 -11.50 -22.63 -3.10
CA ASP A 752 -12.64 -22.75 -2.20
C ASP A 752 -13.13 -24.21 -2.02
N LEU A 753 -14.30 -24.39 -1.37
CA LEU A 753 -14.94 -25.69 -1.24
C LEU A 753 -15.42 -26.27 -2.58
N THR A 754 -15.93 -25.41 -3.47
CA THR A 754 -16.37 -25.78 -4.82
C THR A 754 -15.21 -26.29 -5.67
N ASP A 755 -14.05 -25.64 -5.58
CA ASP A 755 -12.81 -26.07 -6.25
C ASP A 755 -12.30 -27.41 -5.68
N LEU A 756 -12.34 -27.57 -4.35
CA LEU A 756 -11.92 -28.80 -3.69
C LEU A 756 -12.81 -29.99 -4.07
N ASP A 757 -14.13 -29.82 -4.01
CA ASP A 757 -15.10 -30.84 -4.45
C ASP A 757 -14.91 -31.15 -5.95
N SER A 758 -14.61 -30.14 -6.78
CA SER A 758 -14.35 -30.30 -8.22
C SER A 758 -13.11 -31.17 -8.51
N ILE A 759 -11.99 -30.96 -7.80
CA ILE A 759 -10.79 -31.81 -7.95
C ILE A 759 -10.84 -33.13 -7.16
N MET A 760 -11.88 -33.35 -6.35
CA MET A 760 -12.15 -34.64 -5.72
C MET A 760 -13.14 -35.50 -6.54
N GLU A 761 -14.09 -34.88 -7.27
CA GLU A 761 -15.08 -35.58 -8.08
C GLU A 761 -14.74 -35.69 -9.58
N LYS A 762 -14.19 -34.63 -10.20
CA LYS A 762 -14.26 -34.43 -11.67
C LYS A 762 -12.91 -34.15 -12.34
N GLY A 763 -11.99 -33.47 -11.66
CA GLY A 763 -10.65 -33.16 -12.16
C GLY A 763 -9.54 -33.83 -11.34
N LYS A 764 -8.30 -33.78 -11.84
CA LYS A 764 -7.09 -34.01 -11.01
C LYS A 764 -6.43 -32.70 -10.56
N SER A 765 -6.73 -31.59 -11.22
CA SER A 765 -6.19 -30.28 -10.89
C SER A 765 -7.11 -29.14 -11.33
N VAL A 766 -6.86 -27.94 -10.81
CA VAL A 766 -7.57 -26.70 -11.15
C VAL A 766 -6.60 -25.52 -11.16
N GLU A 767 -6.74 -24.62 -12.14
CA GLU A 767 -5.99 -23.36 -12.18
C GLU A 767 -6.71 -22.30 -11.34
N VAL A 768 -6.10 -21.90 -10.22
CA VAL A 768 -6.75 -21.07 -9.18
C VAL A 768 -6.48 -19.57 -9.31
N VAL A 769 -5.51 -19.17 -10.14
CA VAL A 769 -5.18 -17.77 -10.42
C VAL A 769 -4.77 -17.57 -11.88
N GLU A 770 -5.16 -16.45 -12.48
CA GLU A 770 -4.79 -16.10 -13.87
C GLU A 770 -3.28 -16.00 -14.11
N ARG A 771 -2.49 -15.75 -13.05
CA ARG A 771 -1.04 -15.46 -13.13
C ARG A 771 -0.32 -16.09 -11.95
N GLY A 772 0.73 -16.86 -12.25
CA GLY A 772 1.56 -17.55 -11.26
C GLY A 772 2.26 -18.75 -11.85
N TRP A 773 3.40 -19.14 -11.29
CA TRP A 773 4.15 -20.33 -11.71
C TRP A 773 3.70 -21.60 -10.99
N TYR A 774 3.05 -21.44 -9.84
CA TYR A 774 2.48 -22.52 -9.02
C TYR A 774 0.94 -22.42 -9.00
N ARG A 775 0.34 -21.97 -10.12
CA ARG A 775 -1.09 -21.59 -10.23
C ARG A 775 -2.05 -22.78 -10.36
N ASN A 776 -1.54 -23.98 -10.57
CA ASN A 776 -2.31 -25.20 -10.77
C ASN A 776 -2.28 -26.04 -9.48
N VAL A 777 -3.41 -26.12 -8.77
CA VAL A 777 -3.57 -26.98 -7.60
C VAL A 777 -3.86 -28.40 -8.06
N VAL A 778 -3.05 -29.37 -7.65
CA VAL A 778 -3.15 -30.78 -8.07
C VAL A 778 -3.49 -31.66 -6.86
N HIS A 779 -4.51 -32.50 -6.99
CA HIS A 779 -4.92 -33.50 -6.00
C HIS A 779 -4.16 -34.82 -6.24
N LEU A 780 -3.39 -35.25 -5.23
CA LEU A 780 -2.48 -36.41 -5.27
C LEU A 780 -3.07 -37.66 -4.60
N GLY A 781 -4.40 -37.69 -4.41
CA GLY A 781 -5.11 -38.69 -3.60
C GLY A 781 -5.32 -38.24 -2.15
N ASN A 782 -5.68 -39.19 -1.28
CA ASN A 782 -6.00 -38.91 0.13
C ASN A 782 -5.01 -39.59 1.08
N GLU A 783 -4.87 -39.06 2.29
CA GLU A 783 -4.17 -39.67 3.41
C GLU A 783 -5.01 -39.59 4.69
N SER A 784 -5.26 -40.72 5.35
CA SER A 784 -6.20 -40.82 6.49
C SER A 784 -7.59 -40.16 6.28
N GLY A 785 -8.07 -40.11 5.03
CA GLY A 785 -9.35 -39.49 4.66
C GLY A 785 -9.29 -37.98 4.42
N ILE A 786 -8.10 -37.37 4.46
CA ILE A 786 -7.83 -35.95 4.18
C ILE A 786 -7.20 -35.82 2.78
N PRO A 787 -7.63 -34.88 1.92
CA PRO A 787 -7.07 -34.73 0.58
C PRO A 787 -5.64 -34.20 0.60
N ILE A 788 -4.80 -34.75 -0.27
CA ILE A 788 -3.41 -34.35 -0.49
C ILE A 788 -3.37 -33.38 -1.66
N LEU A 789 -3.00 -32.13 -1.37
CA LEU A 789 -2.96 -31.04 -2.33
C LEU A 789 -1.51 -30.57 -2.52
N THR A 790 -1.14 -30.32 -3.77
CA THR A 790 0.10 -29.61 -4.11
C THR A 790 -0.21 -28.47 -5.08
N MET A 791 0.77 -27.60 -5.30
CA MET A 791 0.67 -26.46 -6.22
C MET A 791 1.88 -26.46 -7.14
N THR A 792 1.65 -26.35 -8.45
CA THR A 792 2.69 -26.44 -9.48
C THR A 792 2.27 -25.71 -10.76
N CYS A 793 3.05 -25.83 -11.82
CA CYS A 793 2.74 -25.25 -13.12
C CYS A 793 1.62 -26.00 -13.86
N THR A 794 1.19 -25.46 -14.99
CA THR A 794 0.22 -26.08 -15.90
C THR A 794 0.90 -26.97 -16.93
N LEU A 795 0.14 -27.82 -17.62
CA LEU A 795 0.65 -28.56 -18.77
C LEU A 795 1.09 -27.64 -19.92
N SER A 796 0.49 -26.45 -20.06
CA SER A 796 0.91 -25.44 -21.04
C SER A 796 2.30 -24.87 -20.70
N ASP A 797 2.60 -24.66 -19.42
CA ASP A 797 3.94 -24.22 -18.99
C ASP A 797 4.97 -25.35 -19.20
N VAL A 798 4.59 -26.61 -18.96
CA VAL A 798 5.44 -27.79 -19.23
C VAL A 798 5.84 -27.88 -20.70
N GLU A 799 4.90 -27.76 -21.64
CA GLU A 799 5.25 -27.75 -23.07
C GLU A 799 6.07 -26.51 -23.46
N SER A 800 5.89 -25.39 -22.75
CA SER A 800 6.73 -24.19 -22.90
C SER A 800 8.18 -24.41 -22.41
N PHE A 801 8.38 -25.23 -21.38
CA PHE A 801 9.72 -25.68 -20.96
C PHE A 801 10.34 -26.68 -21.96
N LYS A 802 9.56 -27.67 -22.45
CA LYS A 802 10.04 -28.66 -23.43
C LYS A 802 10.45 -28.05 -24.78
N SER A 803 9.72 -27.04 -25.22
CA SER A 803 9.99 -26.30 -26.46
C SER A 803 11.10 -25.23 -26.33
N GLY A 804 11.63 -25.00 -25.12
CA GLY A 804 12.68 -24.01 -24.86
C GLY A 804 12.20 -22.56 -24.78
N ILE A 805 10.89 -22.30 -24.91
CA ILE A 805 10.27 -20.98 -24.68
C ILE A 805 10.54 -20.50 -23.24
N HIS A 806 10.63 -21.43 -22.31
CA HIS A 806 11.06 -21.19 -20.93
C HIS A 806 12.28 -22.06 -20.59
N PRO A 807 13.32 -21.48 -19.95
CA PRO A 807 14.56 -22.20 -19.72
C PRO A 807 14.41 -23.26 -18.63
N LEU A 808 15.01 -24.43 -18.88
CA LEU A 808 15.35 -25.41 -17.87
C LEU A 808 16.78 -25.11 -17.39
N CYS A 809 16.96 -25.01 -16.07
CA CYS A 809 18.21 -24.60 -15.45
C CYS A 809 18.40 -25.35 -14.13
N ALA A 810 19.65 -25.68 -13.82
CA ALA A 810 20.00 -26.18 -12.50
C ALA A 810 19.69 -25.13 -11.41
N PRO A 811 19.35 -25.57 -10.19
CA PRO A 811 19.13 -24.66 -9.07
C PRO A 811 20.42 -23.93 -8.67
N ALA A 812 20.28 -22.70 -8.19
CA ALA A 812 21.38 -22.02 -7.50
C ALA A 812 21.72 -22.73 -6.18
N LYS A 813 22.96 -22.60 -5.73
CA LYS A 813 23.51 -23.32 -4.57
C LYS A 813 22.64 -23.13 -3.33
N GLU A 814 22.24 -21.89 -3.03
CA GLU A 814 21.47 -21.52 -1.85
C GLU A 814 20.06 -22.14 -1.84
N TYR A 815 19.48 -22.39 -3.03
CA TYR A 815 18.23 -23.13 -3.18
C TYR A 815 18.46 -24.63 -3.03
N ALA A 816 19.49 -25.18 -3.68
CA ALA A 816 19.87 -26.59 -3.58
C ALA A 816 20.19 -27.00 -2.14
N ASP A 817 21.04 -26.24 -1.43
CA ASP A 817 21.36 -26.40 -0.01
C ASP A 817 20.08 -26.38 0.87
N THR A 818 19.03 -25.67 0.46
CA THR A 818 17.74 -25.64 1.16
C THR A 818 16.87 -26.88 0.86
N LEU A 819 16.91 -27.41 -0.37
CA LEU A 819 16.27 -28.70 -0.70
C LEU A 819 16.96 -29.86 0.01
N VAL A 820 18.30 -29.89 0.04
CA VAL A 820 19.10 -30.88 0.77
C VAL A 820 18.75 -30.86 2.27
N ARG A 821 18.73 -29.68 2.90
CA ARG A 821 18.32 -29.53 4.32
C ARG A 821 16.93 -30.10 4.59
N GLY A 822 15.99 -30.01 3.64
CA GLY A 822 14.67 -30.66 3.74
C GLY A 822 14.72 -32.18 3.60
N LEU A 823 15.34 -32.68 2.53
CA LEU A 823 15.43 -34.12 2.20
C LEU A 823 16.18 -34.93 3.28
N VAL A 824 17.29 -34.38 3.80
CA VAL A 824 18.06 -34.97 4.89
C VAL A 824 17.32 -34.82 6.22
N GLY A 825 16.74 -33.66 6.51
CA GLY A 825 15.94 -33.43 7.73
C GLY A 825 14.72 -34.34 7.84
N GLY A 826 14.16 -34.79 6.71
CA GLY A 826 13.11 -35.80 6.64
C GLY A 826 13.57 -37.24 6.84
N ASN A 827 14.87 -37.49 7.07
CA ASN A 827 15.49 -38.82 7.06
C ASN A 827 15.18 -39.64 5.79
N GLN A 828 14.96 -38.99 4.64
CA GLN A 828 14.66 -39.66 3.38
C GLN A 828 15.92 -40.07 2.61
N PHE A 829 17.03 -39.38 2.84
CA PHE A 829 18.26 -39.44 2.06
C PHE A 829 19.48 -39.05 2.92
N SER A 830 20.67 -39.52 2.54
CA SER A 830 21.93 -38.86 2.93
C SER A 830 22.13 -37.52 2.19
N GLU A 831 23.13 -36.74 2.58
CA GLU A 831 23.46 -35.48 1.90
C GLU A 831 23.88 -35.72 0.43
N GLU A 832 24.65 -36.79 0.19
CA GLU A 832 25.09 -37.22 -1.13
C GLU A 832 23.92 -37.72 -1.99
N GLU A 833 23.00 -38.51 -1.42
CA GLU A 833 21.82 -39.02 -2.14
C GLU A 833 20.84 -37.88 -2.47
N ALA A 834 20.64 -36.94 -1.55
CA ALA A 834 19.81 -35.75 -1.79
C ALA A 834 20.39 -34.87 -2.91
N MET A 835 21.71 -34.67 -2.92
CA MET A 835 22.41 -33.96 -4.00
C MET A 835 22.32 -34.71 -5.34
N ALA A 836 22.43 -36.05 -5.34
CA ALA A 836 22.27 -36.86 -6.55
C ALA A 836 20.85 -36.77 -7.14
N TYR A 837 19.81 -36.83 -6.29
CA TYR A 837 18.41 -36.68 -6.69
C TYR A 837 18.10 -35.28 -7.26
N ILE A 838 18.62 -34.22 -6.65
CA ILE A 838 18.52 -32.85 -7.17
C ILE A 838 19.23 -32.72 -8.53
N LEU A 839 20.43 -33.28 -8.65
CA LEU A 839 21.20 -33.27 -9.89
C LEU A 839 20.45 -33.99 -11.02
N GLU A 840 19.97 -35.22 -10.79
CA GLU A 840 19.20 -36.01 -11.76
C GLU A 840 17.97 -35.25 -12.28
N ALA A 841 17.17 -34.67 -11.36
CA ALA A 841 16.00 -33.88 -11.72
C ALA A 841 16.35 -32.55 -12.43
N SER A 842 17.60 -32.07 -12.35
CA SER A 842 18.09 -30.90 -13.10
C SER A 842 18.70 -31.23 -14.46
N THR A 843 19.20 -32.46 -14.67
CA THR A 843 19.90 -32.85 -15.91
C THR A 843 19.04 -33.65 -16.89
N ASN A 844 18.00 -34.35 -16.42
CA ASN A 844 17.18 -35.21 -17.27
C ASN A 844 16.28 -34.37 -18.21
N PRO A 845 16.30 -34.55 -19.55
CA PRO A 845 15.42 -33.86 -20.49
C PRO A 845 13.93 -34.15 -20.25
N LEU A 846 13.07 -33.15 -20.40
CA LEU A 846 11.72 -33.09 -19.79
C LEU A 846 10.62 -33.84 -20.56
#